data_AF-A0A7Y4RZV0-F1
#
_entry.id   AF-A0A7Y4RZV0-F1
#
_cell.length_a   1.000
_cell.length_b   1.000
_cell.length_c   1.000
_cell.angle_alpha   90.00
_cell.angle_beta   90.00
_cell.angle_gamma   90.00
#
_symmetry.space_group_name_H-M   'P 1'
#
loop_
_entity.id
_entity.type
_entity.pdbx_description
1 polymer ?
#
loop_
_entity_poly.entity_id
_entity_poly.type
_entity_poly.pdbx_seq_one_letter_code
_entity_poly.pdbx_strand_id
1 'polypeptide(L)'
;MPCKKIFLLLLFTCIVSIARANEPQFLILNYHDIVGAEGAKPPFNAMDVSIDHLEEQLAWLNKNGYQIISVQRLLDAAAGKASMPNKGILLTFDDGYQSFYTRVFPLLKKHRYPATIALVGNWMEGTEKPDEPGKQLLSWDQVREIQESGLVEIASHSYDLHHAILANPQGNTQASAVTRQYYKAPARYENDEQYRQRIHQSLQKSSEFIFQHTGIRPRVLVWPFGEYNAITVDAAREAGMSITMELNDGSNTLADLATLRRLIIVSNPVLPEFADMISTQRSNNTLRVAHLDMDYLYDKDPKQTEHNLDDVVKRIKNMQINTVFLQAYSDPDGDGNADALYFPNRHLPVKQDLFNRVAWQLKNVARVKVYAWMPILAYQHKLPTDWYVQEWRDGKAQKSRHIYTRLSPFHPEARQFIGEIYEDLAKHCNFDGILFHDDGILSDYEDASPFALAYTRSVWGLPDQFDKLHNSSQMRMAWAQHKTELINQFTDELTHRVRYYRPYIKTARNMYALPLLKPYSEEWYAQSYDSFLKHYDYVAIEAMPFMEEADDPDTWLTQLVKAAGKHADGINKTVFELQAVNWKTQEKLPMPTFIAQLELLKKLGAIHLGYYPDNVYKDQPRLADIQHYFSLSVSQ
;
A
#
# COMPACT_ATOMS: atom_id res chain seq x y z
N MET A 1 52.40 -32.36 -24.17
CA MET A 1 51.76 -31.61 -23.06
C MET A 1 50.94 -30.46 -23.63
N PRO A 2 49.64 -30.69 -23.82
CA PRO A 2 48.65 -29.66 -23.55
C PRO A 2 47.38 -30.27 -22.90
N CYS A 3 46.82 -29.65 -21.87
CA CYS A 3 45.49 -30.06 -21.39
C CYS A 3 44.62 -28.81 -21.21
N LYS A 4 43.81 -28.54 -22.24
CA LYS A 4 42.68 -27.61 -22.20
C LYS A 4 41.71 -28.10 -21.13
N LYS A 5 41.35 -27.26 -20.16
CA LYS A 5 40.12 -27.41 -19.37
C LYS A 5 39.16 -26.32 -19.83
N ILE A 6 38.22 -26.73 -20.67
CA ILE A 6 37.00 -25.99 -21.00
C ILE A 6 36.04 -26.23 -19.85
N PHE A 7 35.69 -25.17 -19.13
CA PHE A 7 34.59 -25.19 -18.17
C PHE A 7 33.31 -24.90 -18.95
N LEU A 8 32.61 -25.96 -19.36
CA LEU A 8 31.31 -25.87 -20.01
C LEU A 8 30.25 -25.66 -18.92
N LEU A 9 29.93 -24.40 -18.61
CA LEU A 9 28.75 -24.07 -17.81
C LEU A 9 27.54 -24.09 -18.75
N LEU A 10 26.75 -25.15 -18.69
CA LEU A 10 25.45 -25.25 -19.36
C LEU A 10 24.52 -24.16 -18.79
N LEU A 11 24.30 -23.09 -19.57
CA LEU A 11 23.15 -22.20 -19.40
C LEU A 11 21.88 -23.00 -19.70
N PHE A 12 21.20 -23.44 -18.65
CA PHE A 12 19.79 -23.82 -18.73
C PHE A 12 18.96 -22.64 -18.21
N THR A 13 18.82 -21.61 -19.04
CA THR A 13 17.92 -20.48 -18.78
C THR A 13 16.63 -20.64 -19.57
N CYS A 14 15.57 -20.90 -18.80
CA CYS A 14 14.21 -20.38 -18.99
C CYS A 14 13.50 -20.64 -20.33
N ILE A 15 12.96 -21.84 -20.46
CA ILE A 15 11.64 -22.02 -21.10
C ILE A 15 10.62 -22.14 -19.98
N VAL A 16 10.16 -21.03 -19.40
CA VAL A 16 8.82 -20.96 -18.75
C VAL A 16 8.31 -19.51 -18.81
N SER A 17 7.81 -19.13 -19.97
CA SER A 17 6.83 -18.06 -20.17
C SER A 17 6.26 -18.37 -21.55
N ILE A 18 5.09 -18.99 -21.70
CA ILE A 18 3.77 -18.39 -21.46
C ILE A 18 2.78 -19.53 -21.18
N ALA A 19 2.36 -19.68 -19.93
CA ALA A 19 1.14 -20.39 -19.56
C ALA A 19 0.49 -19.75 -18.31
N ARG A 20 0.69 -18.44 -18.11
CA ARG A 20 0.05 -17.70 -17.01
C ARG A 20 -1.35 -17.17 -17.33
N ALA A 21 -1.77 -17.24 -18.60
CA ALA A 21 -3.04 -16.65 -19.05
C ALA A 21 -4.30 -17.49 -18.73
N ASN A 22 -4.17 -18.64 -18.06
CA ASN A 22 -5.29 -19.60 -17.88
C ASN A 22 -5.38 -20.20 -16.45
N GLU A 23 -4.73 -19.63 -15.44
CA GLU A 23 -4.97 -20.11 -14.07
C GLU A 23 -6.40 -19.73 -13.63
N PRO A 24 -7.23 -20.71 -13.21
CA PRO A 24 -8.59 -20.41 -12.79
C PRO A 24 -8.57 -19.50 -11.57
N GLN A 25 -9.29 -18.38 -11.68
CA GLN A 25 -9.44 -17.42 -10.61
C GLN A 25 -10.67 -17.75 -9.74
N PHE A 26 -10.61 -17.36 -8.48
CA PHE A 26 -11.73 -17.47 -7.55
C PHE A 26 -11.81 -16.25 -6.63
N LEU A 27 -13.01 -15.98 -6.12
CA LEU A 27 -13.23 -14.95 -5.11
C LEU A 27 -13.49 -15.61 -3.76
N ILE A 28 -13.21 -14.87 -2.69
CA ILE A 28 -13.59 -15.26 -1.33
C ILE A 28 -14.49 -14.16 -0.79
N LEU A 29 -15.66 -14.54 -0.27
CA LEU A 29 -16.59 -13.60 0.34
C LEU A 29 -16.51 -13.70 1.86
N ASN A 30 -16.45 -12.56 2.51
CA ASN A 30 -16.39 -12.47 3.96
C ASN A 30 -17.66 -11.84 4.54
N TYR A 31 -18.32 -12.61 5.38
CA TYR A 31 -19.48 -12.23 6.17
C TYR A 31 -19.11 -12.25 7.66
N HIS A 32 -19.84 -11.48 8.46
CA HIS A 32 -19.73 -11.53 9.92
C HIS A 32 -21.04 -12.06 10.48
N ASP A 33 -21.90 -11.21 11.04
CA ASP A 33 -23.17 -11.63 11.62
C ASP A 33 -24.29 -11.67 10.58
N ILE A 34 -25.13 -12.70 10.69
CA ILE A 34 -26.33 -12.86 9.86
C ILE A 34 -27.56 -12.66 10.72
N VAL A 35 -28.29 -11.58 10.46
CA VAL A 35 -29.41 -11.15 11.30
C VAL A 35 -30.76 -11.48 10.69
N GLY A 36 -31.80 -11.51 11.53
CA GLY A 36 -33.19 -11.63 11.05
C GLY A 36 -33.76 -10.30 10.61
N ALA A 37 -35.01 -10.31 10.12
CA ALA A 37 -35.74 -9.11 9.71
C ALA A 37 -35.78 -8.00 10.78
N GLU A 38 -35.72 -8.36 12.07
CA GLU A 38 -35.68 -7.38 13.16
C GLU A 38 -34.34 -6.65 13.28
N GLY A 39 -33.22 -7.35 13.03
CA GLY A 39 -31.87 -6.77 13.02
C GLY A 39 -31.50 -6.11 11.69
N ALA A 40 -32.24 -6.42 10.62
CA ALA A 40 -32.09 -5.82 9.30
C ALA A 40 -32.85 -4.48 9.16
N LYS A 41 -32.85 -3.65 10.22
CA LYS A 41 -33.52 -2.34 10.22
C LYS A 41 -32.51 -1.20 10.30
N PRO A 42 -32.64 -0.14 9.48
CA PRO A 42 -31.79 1.04 9.59
C PRO A 42 -31.89 1.73 10.97
N PRO A 43 -30.79 2.26 11.51
CA PRO A 43 -29.43 2.17 10.97
C PRO A 43 -28.87 0.75 11.12
N PHE A 44 -28.35 0.19 10.02
CA PHE A 44 -27.71 -1.12 10.05
C PHE A 44 -26.43 -1.06 10.86
N ASN A 45 -26.13 -2.14 11.56
CA ASN A 45 -24.73 -2.37 11.89
C ASN A 45 -23.98 -2.64 10.58
N ALA A 46 -22.84 -1.99 10.39
CA ALA A 46 -22.03 -2.08 9.17
C ALA A 46 -21.57 -3.51 8.88
N MET A 47 -21.42 -4.38 9.88
CA MET A 47 -20.94 -5.75 9.70
C MET A 47 -22.07 -6.78 9.52
N ASP A 48 -23.33 -6.37 9.66
CA ASP A 48 -24.48 -7.27 9.62
C ASP A 48 -25.04 -7.41 8.20
N VAL A 49 -25.42 -8.64 7.84
CA VAL A 49 -26.18 -8.94 6.63
C VAL A 49 -27.46 -9.68 7.03
N SER A 50 -28.58 -9.32 6.43
CA SER A 50 -29.85 -10.02 6.67
C SER A 50 -29.84 -11.42 6.05
N ILE A 51 -30.53 -12.36 6.69
CA ILE A 51 -30.71 -13.72 6.16
C ILE A 51 -31.35 -13.69 4.76
N ASP A 52 -32.30 -12.79 4.52
CA ASP A 52 -32.99 -12.65 3.24
C ASP A 52 -32.02 -12.21 2.14
N HIS A 53 -31.18 -11.19 2.42
CA HIS A 53 -30.16 -10.75 1.46
C HIS A 53 -29.10 -11.84 1.23
N LEU A 54 -28.69 -12.59 2.25
CA LEU A 54 -27.76 -13.72 2.07
C LEU A 54 -28.36 -14.78 1.13
N GLU A 55 -29.63 -15.13 1.30
CA GLU A 55 -30.32 -16.07 0.40
C GLU A 55 -30.39 -15.55 -1.04
N GLU A 56 -30.72 -14.27 -1.24
CA GLU A 56 -30.73 -13.63 -2.56
C GLU A 56 -29.33 -13.64 -3.21
N GLN A 57 -28.29 -13.34 -2.44
CA GLN A 57 -26.90 -13.35 -2.90
C GLN A 57 -26.48 -14.76 -3.33
N LEU A 58 -26.74 -15.79 -2.52
CA LEU A 58 -26.44 -17.19 -2.85
C LEU A 58 -27.22 -17.66 -4.09
N ALA A 59 -28.49 -17.28 -4.22
CA ALA A 59 -29.30 -17.58 -5.39
C ALA A 59 -28.77 -16.90 -6.65
N TRP A 60 -28.34 -15.64 -6.54
CA TRP A 60 -27.74 -14.90 -7.65
C TRP A 60 -26.40 -15.48 -8.09
N LEU A 61 -25.53 -15.86 -7.14
CA LEU A 61 -24.26 -16.53 -7.44
C LEU A 61 -24.50 -17.79 -8.27
N ASN A 62 -25.40 -18.66 -7.80
CA ASN A 62 -25.77 -19.88 -8.51
C ASN A 62 -26.35 -19.58 -9.91
N LYS A 63 -27.29 -18.64 -10.02
CA LYS A 63 -27.90 -18.23 -11.30
C LYS A 63 -26.88 -17.69 -12.31
N ASN A 64 -25.80 -17.06 -11.84
CA ASN A 64 -24.74 -16.49 -12.67
C ASN A 64 -23.55 -17.43 -12.90
N GLY A 65 -23.69 -18.71 -12.54
CA GLY A 65 -22.73 -19.77 -12.82
C GLY A 65 -21.53 -19.81 -11.88
N TYR A 66 -21.61 -19.12 -10.73
CA TYR A 66 -20.61 -19.26 -9.68
C TYR A 66 -20.76 -20.61 -8.96
N GLN A 67 -19.64 -21.20 -8.56
CA GLN A 67 -19.58 -22.47 -7.86
C GLN A 67 -18.97 -22.28 -6.48
N ILE A 68 -19.71 -22.68 -5.44
CA ILE A 68 -19.21 -22.61 -4.07
C ILE A 68 -18.17 -23.72 -3.85
N ILE A 69 -16.97 -23.36 -3.39
CA ILE A 69 -15.83 -24.26 -3.21
C ILE A 69 -15.35 -24.28 -1.76
N SER A 70 -14.70 -25.38 -1.35
CA SER A 70 -14.13 -25.56 -0.02
C SER A 70 -12.63 -25.28 0.01
N VAL A 71 -12.08 -25.04 1.20
CA VAL A 71 -10.63 -25.01 1.44
C VAL A 71 -9.97 -26.31 0.99
N GLN A 72 -10.61 -27.46 1.21
CA GLN A 72 -10.09 -28.75 0.74
C GLN A 72 -9.97 -28.79 -0.79
N ARG A 73 -10.93 -28.21 -1.54
CA ARG A 73 -10.85 -28.12 -3.01
C ARG A 73 -9.65 -27.30 -3.46
N LEU A 74 -9.35 -26.20 -2.76
CA LEU A 74 -8.16 -25.37 -3.02
C LEU A 74 -6.89 -26.20 -2.85
N LEU A 75 -6.77 -26.92 -1.73
CA LEU A 75 -5.61 -27.77 -1.43
C LEU A 75 -5.46 -28.93 -2.42
N ASP A 76 -6.56 -29.62 -2.75
CA ASP A 76 -6.55 -30.70 -3.72
C ASP A 76 -6.14 -30.19 -5.10
N ALA A 77 -6.61 -28.99 -5.49
CA ALA A 77 -6.24 -28.39 -6.77
C ALA A 77 -4.76 -27.97 -6.80
N ALA A 78 -4.25 -27.38 -5.73
CA ALA A 78 -2.82 -27.05 -5.60
C ALA A 78 -1.93 -28.28 -5.65
N ALA A 79 -2.42 -29.42 -5.13
CA ALA A 79 -1.76 -30.71 -5.20
C ALA A 79 -1.97 -31.47 -6.53
N GLY A 80 -2.66 -30.88 -7.51
CA GLY A 80 -2.97 -31.51 -8.80
C GLY A 80 -3.98 -32.67 -8.73
N LYS A 81 -4.71 -32.80 -7.62
CA LYS A 81 -5.73 -33.84 -7.38
C LYS A 81 -7.14 -33.41 -7.80
N ALA A 82 -7.33 -32.12 -8.06
CA ALA A 82 -8.61 -31.54 -8.46
C ALA A 82 -8.41 -30.36 -9.44
N SER A 83 -9.48 -29.97 -10.14
CA SER A 83 -9.50 -28.75 -10.96
C SER A 83 -10.26 -27.62 -10.26
N MET A 84 -9.84 -26.38 -10.46
CA MET A 84 -10.60 -25.22 -10.00
C MET A 84 -11.70 -24.85 -11.01
N PRO A 85 -12.91 -24.49 -10.56
CA PRO A 85 -13.93 -23.95 -11.46
C PRO A 85 -13.58 -22.53 -11.91
N ASN A 86 -14.03 -22.12 -13.10
CA ASN A 86 -13.76 -20.78 -13.66
C ASN A 86 -14.40 -19.63 -12.87
N LYS A 87 -15.40 -19.91 -12.02
CA LYS A 87 -16.11 -18.94 -11.19
C LYS A 87 -16.24 -19.46 -9.76
N GLY A 88 -15.11 -19.82 -9.15
CA GLY A 88 -15.07 -20.30 -7.77
C GLY A 88 -15.41 -19.20 -6.78
N ILE A 89 -16.23 -19.53 -5.77
CA ILE A 89 -16.51 -18.68 -4.61
C ILE A 89 -16.25 -19.49 -3.34
N LEU A 90 -15.37 -19.00 -2.47
CA LEU A 90 -15.24 -19.54 -1.12
C LEU A 90 -16.00 -18.64 -0.15
N LEU A 91 -16.89 -19.21 0.65
CA LEU A 91 -17.67 -18.47 1.65
C LEU A 91 -16.94 -18.52 3.00
N THR A 92 -16.69 -17.36 3.59
CA THR A 92 -16.10 -17.23 4.93
C THR A 92 -17.00 -16.43 5.84
N PHE A 93 -17.06 -16.85 7.10
CA PHE A 93 -17.77 -16.20 8.17
C PHE A 93 -16.80 -16.01 9.33
N ASP A 94 -16.70 -14.80 9.84
CA ASP A 94 -15.73 -14.48 10.90
C ASP A 94 -16.41 -14.48 12.28
N ASP A 95 -15.60 -14.27 13.33
CA ASP A 95 -16.00 -14.02 14.72
C ASP A 95 -16.62 -15.17 15.52
N GLY A 96 -17.17 -16.20 14.87
CA GLY A 96 -17.77 -17.34 15.56
C GLY A 96 -19.14 -17.04 16.16
N TYR A 97 -19.92 -16.14 15.55
CA TYR A 97 -21.28 -15.82 15.99
C TYR A 97 -22.25 -17.01 15.87
N GLN A 98 -23.15 -17.13 16.84
CA GLN A 98 -24.16 -18.19 16.92
C GLN A 98 -25.16 -18.15 15.75
N SER A 99 -25.33 -16.98 15.12
CA SER A 99 -26.11 -16.84 13.89
C SER A 99 -25.63 -17.74 12.77
N PHE A 100 -24.32 -18.05 12.72
CA PHE A 100 -23.77 -19.01 11.77
C PHE A 100 -24.47 -20.38 11.95
N TYR A 101 -24.57 -20.88 13.18
CA TYR A 101 -25.23 -22.16 13.44
C TYR A 101 -26.75 -22.11 13.23
N THR A 102 -27.40 -21.04 13.67
CA THR A 102 -28.87 -20.97 13.69
C THR A 102 -29.48 -20.57 12.34
N ARG A 103 -28.73 -19.86 11.48
CA ARG A 103 -29.25 -19.28 10.23
C ARG A 103 -28.45 -19.72 9.00
N VAL A 104 -27.12 -19.68 9.06
CA VAL A 104 -26.26 -19.99 7.90
C VAL A 104 -26.16 -21.50 7.68
N PHE A 105 -25.84 -22.26 8.72
CA PHE A 105 -25.59 -23.70 8.63
C PHE A 105 -26.79 -24.50 8.09
N PRO A 106 -28.07 -24.20 8.41
CA PRO A 106 -29.22 -24.81 7.75
C PRO A 106 -29.25 -24.58 6.23
N LEU A 107 -28.91 -23.37 5.78
CA LEU A 107 -28.80 -23.05 4.35
C LEU A 107 -27.67 -23.83 3.68
N LEU A 108 -26.49 -23.88 4.32
CA LEU A 108 -25.36 -24.66 3.83
C LEU A 108 -25.72 -26.14 3.67
N LYS A 109 -26.42 -26.74 4.65
CA LYS A 109 -26.92 -28.13 4.57
C LYS A 109 -27.92 -28.32 3.43
N LYS A 110 -28.89 -27.41 3.28
CA LYS A 110 -29.90 -27.45 2.22
C LYS A 110 -29.28 -27.43 0.83
N HIS A 111 -28.25 -26.61 0.63
CA HIS A 111 -27.59 -26.42 -0.67
C HIS A 111 -26.34 -27.29 -0.87
N ARG A 112 -25.88 -27.99 0.18
CA ARG A 112 -24.57 -28.67 0.24
C ARG A 112 -23.41 -27.75 -0.11
N TYR A 113 -23.49 -26.50 0.35
CA TYR A 113 -22.46 -25.51 0.12
C TYR A 113 -21.39 -25.60 1.20
N PRO A 114 -20.11 -25.71 0.83
CA PRO A 114 -19.04 -25.60 1.79
C PRO A 114 -18.84 -24.14 2.25
N ALA A 115 -18.30 -23.97 3.45
CA ALA A 115 -17.94 -22.67 3.99
C ALA A 115 -16.74 -22.79 4.95
N THR A 116 -16.26 -21.65 5.44
CA THR A 116 -15.26 -21.57 6.51
C THR A 116 -15.81 -20.67 7.62
N ILE A 117 -15.70 -21.10 8.88
CA ILE A 117 -16.02 -20.29 10.06
C ILE A 117 -14.73 -20.04 10.85
N ALA A 118 -14.39 -18.79 11.13
CA ALA A 118 -13.20 -18.41 11.88
C ALA A 118 -13.55 -18.07 13.33
N LEU A 119 -12.88 -18.73 14.29
CA LEU A 119 -13.19 -18.62 15.70
C LEU A 119 -12.16 -17.76 16.44
N VAL A 120 -12.61 -16.78 17.21
CA VAL A 120 -11.75 -15.97 18.10
C VAL A 120 -11.56 -16.72 19.42
N GLY A 121 -10.34 -17.10 19.75
CA GLY A 121 -10.06 -18.02 20.87
C GLY A 121 -10.53 -17.52 22.23
N ASN A 122 -10.12 -16.31 22.64
CA ASN A 122 -10.45 -15.74 23.96
C ASN A 122 -11.95 -15.41 24.12
N TRP A 123 -12.65 -15.13 23.03
CA TRP A 123 -14.11 -14.99 22.99
C TRP A 123 -14.80 -16.33 23.22
N MET A 124 -14.36 -17.37 22.51
CA MET A 124 -14.88 -18.74 22.67
C MET A 124 -14.56 -19.34 24.05
N GLU A 125 -13.47 -18.90 24.69
CA GLU A 125 -13.15 -19.24 26.08
C GLU A 125 -14.01 -18.47 27.09
N GLY A 126 -14.56 -17.31 26.71
CA GLY A 126 -15.33 -16.42 27.59
C GLY A 126 -14.46 -15.53 28.48
N THR A 127 -13.16 -15.39 28.17
CA THR A 127 -12.26 -14.46 28.88
C THR A 127 -12.38 -13.03 28.38
N GLU A 128 -12.79 -12.86 27.12
CA GLU A 128 -13.14 -11.59 26.51
C GLU A 128 -14.52 -11.68 25.85
N LYS A 129 -15.09 -10.54 25.49
CA LYS A 129 -16.39 -10.45 24.81
C LYS A 129 -16.20 -9.97 23.38
N PRO A 130 -17.15 -10.30 22.48
CA PRO A 130 -17.19 -9.70 21.16
C PRO A 130 -17.14 -8.17 21.23
N ASP A 131 -16.49 -7.56 20.24
CA ASP A 131 -16.38 -6.10 20.14
C ASP A 131 -17.76 -5.44 20.09
N GLU A 132 -18.74 -6.14 19.49
CA GLU A 132 -20.12 -5.72 19.44
C GLU A 132 -20.96 -6.31 20.59
N PRO A 133 -21.61 -5.45 21.41
CA PRO A 133 -22.46 -5.92 22.49
C PRO A 133 -23.63 -6.78 22.00
N GLY A 134 -23.94 -7.84 22.76
CA GLY A 134 -25.15 -8.65 22.54
C GLY A 134 -25.02 -9.74 21.47
N LYS A 135 -23.88 -9.86 20.80
CA LYS A 135 -23.61 -10.97 19.89
C LYS A 135 -23.38 -12.27 20.68
N GLN A 136 -24.20 -13.28 20.43
CA GLN A 136 -23.99 -14.61 20.99
C GLN A 136 -22.97 -15.37 20.17
N LEU A 137 -22.12 -16.15 20.84
CA LEU A 137 -21.11 -16.98 20.20
C LEU A 137 -21.58 -18.43 20.09
N LEU A 138 -20.95 -19.17 19.17
CA LEU A 138 -21.14 -20.61 19.06
C LEU A 138 -20.75 -21.32 20.37
N SER A 139 -21.49 -22.36 20.74
CA SER A 139 -21.02 -23.32 21.74
C SER A 139 -20.11 -24.36 21.09
N TRP A 140 -19.25 -25.00 21.88
CA TRP A 140 -18.41 -26.09 21.35
C TRP A 140 -19.20 -27.30 20.86
N ASP A 141 -20.40 -27.54 21.40
CA ASP A 141 -21.32 -28.56 20.85
C ASP A 141 -21.78 -28.18 19.44
N GLN A 142 -22.13 -26.90 19.22
CA GLN A 142 -22.49 -26.39 17.90
C GLN A 142 -21.31 -26.46 16.92
N VAL A 143 -20.10 -26.10 17.37
CA VAL A 143 -18.88 -26.22 16.54
C VAL A 143 -18.61 -27.68 16.14
N ARG A 144 -18.78 -28.64 17.06
CA ARG A 144 -18.64 -30.07 16.75
C ARG A 144 -19.68 -30.54 15.74
N GLU A 145 -20.95 -30.17 15.89
CA GLU A 145 -21.99 -30.52 14.89
C GLU A 145 -21.68 -29.92 13.51
N ILE A 146 -21.22 -28.67 13.48
CA ILE A 146 -20.76 -28.01 12.24
C ILE A 146 -19.63 -28.81 11.60
N GLN A 147 -18.61 -29.21 12.38
CA GLN A 147 -17.47 -29.99 11.90
C GLN A 147 -17.90 -31.37 11.37
N GLU A 148 -18.74 -32.10 12.13
CA GLU A 148 -19.22 -33.44 11.78
C GLU A 148 -20.01 -33.49 10.47
N SER A 149 -20.57 -32.35 10.04
CA SER A 149 -21.25 -32.25 8.74
C SER A 149 -20.33 -32.46 7.54
N GLY A 150 -19.01 -32.25 7.70
CA GLY A 150 -18.04 -32.26 6.61
C GLY A 150 -18.17 -31.12 5.60
N LEU A 151 -19.07 -30.15 5.83
CA LEU A 151 -19.28 -29.00 4.93
C LEU A 151 -18.41 -27.79 5.30
N VAL A 152 -18.07 -27.63 6.58
CA VAL A 152 -17.50 -26.38 7.09
C VAL A 152 -16.09 -26.61 7.61
N GLU A 153 -15.14 -25.80 7.12
CA GLU A 153 -13.79 -25.70 7.67
C GLU A 153 -13.81 -24.84 8.95
N ILE A 154 -13.23 -25.35 10.03
CA ILE A 154 -13.01 -24.57 11.27
C ILE A 154 -11.66 -23.88 11.17
N ALA A 155 -11.67 -22.55 11.08
CA ALA A 155 -10.48 -21.71 11.02
C ALA A 155 -10.21 -21.01 12.35
N SER A 156 -8.96 -20.61 12.56
CA SER A 156 -8.58 -19.70 13.63
C SER A 156 -8.84 -18.25 13.21
N HIS A 157 -9.30 -17.42 14.14
CA HIS A 157 -9.27 -15.96 14.03
C HIS A 157 -8.32 -15.36 15.09
N SER A 158 -7.18 -16.03 15.31
CA SER A 158 -6.25 -15.85 16.45
C SER A 158 -6.83 -16.24 17.82
N TYR A 159 -5.98 -16.24 18.85
CA TYR A 159 -6.47 -16.42 20.22
C TYR A 159 -6.86 -15.07 20.84
N ASP A 160 -5.98 -14.08 20.74
CA ASP A 160 -6.08 -12.77 21.41
C ASP A 160 -5.47 -11.62 20.58
N LEU A 161 -5.52 -11.70 19.25
CA LEU A 161 -5.12 -10.61 18.36
C LEU A 161 -6.31 -9.80 17.82
N HIS A 162 -7.55 -10.22 18.11
CA HIS A 162 -8.78 -9.51 17.72
C HIS A 162 -9.07 -8.31 18.64
N HIS A 163 -8.13 -7.36 18.67
CA HIS A 163 -8.27 -6.09 19.39
C HIS A 163 -7.26 -5.07 18.87
N ALA A 164 -7.50 -3.80 19.19
CA ALA A 164 -6.56 -2.73 18.93
C ALA A 164 -5.64 -2.51 20.15
N ILE A 165 -4.33 -2.39 19.92
CA ILE A 165 -3.33 -2.09 20.96
C ILE A 165 -2.80 -0.67 20.79
N LEU A 166 -2.32 -0.07 21.89
CA LEU A 166 -1.68 1.24 21.87
C LEU A 166 -0.48 1.22 20.92
N ALA A 167 -0.48 2.10 19.92
CA ALA A 167 0.43 2.06 18.79
C ALA A 167 1.43 3.22 18.74
N ASN A 168 1.24 4.24 19.58
CA ASN A 168 2.12 5.40 19.69
C ASN A 168 1.92 6.13 21.04
N PRO A 169 2.81 7.05 21.43
CA PRO A 169 2.69 7.80 22.69
C PRO A 169 1.43 8.66 22.82
N GLN A 170 0.81 9.07 21.70
CA GLN A 170 -0.34 9.96 21.66
C GLN A 170 -1.67 9.27 21.94
N GLY A 171 -1.73 7.94 21.95
CA GLY A 171 -2.95 7.21 22.30
C GLY A 171 -3.65 6.51 21.15
N ASN A 172 -3.09 6.47 19.94
CA ASN A 172 -3.74 5.73 18.84
C ASN A 172 -3.74 4.25 19.14
N THR A 173 -4.81 3.57 18.73
CA THR A 173 -4.90 2.11 18.80
C THR A 173 -4.97 1.52 17.40
N GLN A 174 -4.27 0.42 17.17
CA GLN A 174 -4.17 -0.24 15.87
C GLN A 174 -4.21 -1.75 16.01
N ALA A 175 -4.53 -2.46 14.93
CA ALA A 175 -4.64 -3.92 14.91
C ALA A 175 -3.42 -4.59 15.55
N SER A 176 -3.67 -5.43 16.56
CA SER A 176 -2.62 -6.04 17.40
C SER A 176 -1.63 -6.89 16.60
N ALA A 177 -2.11 -7.55 15.55
CA ALA A 177 -1.30 -8.44 14.73
C ALA A 177 -0.13 -7.74 14.03
N VAL A 178 -0.28 -6.47 13.63
CA VAL A 178 0.69 -5.76 12.78
C VAL A 178 1.32 -4.53 13.42
N THR A 179 1.12 -4.38 14.73
CA THR A 179 1.53 -3.18 15.48
C THR A 179 2.56 -3.58 16.53
N ARG A 180 3.65 -2.83 16.62
CA ARG A 180 4.54 -2.87 17.79
C ARG A 180 3.89 -2.06 18.89
N GLN A 181 3.57 -2.70 20.01
CA GLN A 181 2.88 -2.03 21.10
C GLN A 181 3.72 -0.89 21.67
N TYR A 182 3.11 0.25 21.96
CA TYR A 182 3.72 1.28 22.79
C TYR A 182 3.37 1.03 24.27
N TYR A 183 4.39 0.92 25.12
CA TYR A 183 4.24 0.83 26.57
C TYR A 183 4.39 2.21 27.19
N LYS A 184 3.46 2.59 28.07
CA LYS A 184 3.51 3.88 28.78
C LYS A 184 4.54 3.91 29.92
N ALA A 185 4.85 2.75 30.52
CA ALA A 185 5.74 2.63 31.67
C ALA A 185 6.55 1.31 31.62
N PRO A 186 7.88 1.36 31.39
CA PRO A 186 8.62 2.52 30.88
C PRO A 186 8.15 2.91 29.48
N ALA A 187 8.23 4.20 29.15
CA ALA A 187 7.85 4.75 27.86
C ALA A 187 8.75 4.20 26.74
N ARG A 188 8.25 3.25 25.95
CA ARG A 188 8.99 2.64 24.82
C ARG A 188 8.08 1.86 23.89
N TYR A 189 8.54 1.64 22.67
CA TYR A 189 7.97 0.63 21.79
C TYR A 189 8.40 -0.79 22.20
N GLU A 190 7.53 -1.75 21.89
CA GLU A 190 7.82 -3.17 21.79
C GLU A 190 8.91 -3.37 20.74
N ASN A 191 9.91 -4.18 21.09
CA ASN A 191 11.00 -4.49 20.17
C ASN A 191 10.64 -5.67 19.26
N ASP A 192 11.50 -5.94 18.26
CA ASP A 192 11.26 -6.96 17.23
C ASP A 192 11.12 -8.39 17.78
N GLU A 193 11.81 -8.70 18.89
CA GLU A 193 11.75 -10.00 19.55
C GLU A 193 10.46 -10.18 20.36
N GLN A 194 10.09 -9.17 21.15
CA GLN A 194 8.85 -9.14 21.92
C GLN A 194 7.63 -9.27 21.00
N TYR A 195 7.62 -8.51 19.90
CA TYR A 195 6.59 -8.60 18.88
C TYR A 195 6.46 -10.02 18.32
N ARG A 196 7.58 -10.64 17.89
CA ARG A 196 7.59 -12.02 17.38
C ARG A 196 7.04 -13.02 18.39
N GLN A 197 7.50 -12.93 19.64
CA GLN A 197 7.07 -13.81 20.71
C GLN A 197 5.57 -13.69 20.96
N ARG A 198 5.02 -12.47 21.03
CA ARG A 198 3.59 -12.23 21.23
C ARG A 198 2.74 -12.84 20.12
N ILE A 199 3.10 -12.62 18.85
CA ILE A 199 2.38 -13.17 17.72
C ILE A 199 2.44 -14.71 17.72
N HIS A 200 3.64 -15.28 17.88
CA HIS A 200 3.83 -16.72 17.87
C HIS A 200 3.06 -17.42 19.01
N GLN A 201 3.13 -16.89 20.23
CA GLN A 201 2.38 -17.42 21.37
C GLN A 201 0.87 -17.40 21.14
N SER A 202 0.33 -16.29 20.62
CA SER A 202 -1.11 -16.18 20.32
C SER A 202 -1.58 -17.23 19.32
N LEU A 203 -0.86 -17.39 18.21
CA LEU A 203 -1.25 -18.30 17.13
C LEU A 203 -1.08 -19.77 17.52
N GLN A 204 -0.01 -20.12 18.25
CA GLN A 204 0.15 -21.46 18.82
C GLN A 204 -0.96 -21.80 19.82
N LYS A 205 -1.29 -20.86 20.71
CA LYS A 205 -2.37 -21.04 21.68
C LYS A 205 -3.71 -21.23 20.98
N SER A 206 -4.00 -20.47 19.93
CA SER A 206 -5.23 -20.63 19.14
C SER A 206 -5.33 -22.02 18.50
N SER A 207 -4.24 -22.47 17.86
CA SER A 207 -4.17 -23.80 17.24
C SER A 207 -4.40 -24.94 18.25
N GLU A 208 -3.77 -24.85 19.41
CA GLU A 208 -3.94 -25.83 20.49
C GLU A 208 -5.33 -25.78 21.11
N PHE A 209 -5.86 -24.59 21.35
CA PHE A 209 -7.17 -24.39 21.95
C PHE A 209 -8.30 -24.96 21.08
N ILE A 210 -8.25 -24.72 19.76
CA ILE A 210 -9.21 -25.32 18.82
C ILE A 210 -9.05 -26.85 18.82
N PHE A 211 -7.81 -27.35 18.74
CA PHE A 211 -7.55 -28.80 18.74
C PHE A 211 -8.11 -29.52 19.97
N GLN A 212 -7.98 -28.92 21.16
CA GLN A 212 -8.52 -29.50 22.40
C GLN A 212 -10.05 -29.67 22.39
N HIS A 213 -10.76 -28.83 21.65
CA HIS A 213 -12.23 -28.85 21.61
C HIS A 213 -12.81 -29.59 20.40
N THR A 214 -12.06 -29.68 19.31
CA THR A 214 -12.53 -30.24 18.03
C THR A 214 -11.81 -31.54 17.61
N GLY A 215 -10.64 -31.82 18.18
CA GLY A 215 -9.76 -32.92 17.79
C GLY A 215 -8.98 -32.67 16.49
N ILE A 216 -9.13 -31.51 15.85
CA ILE A 216 -8.47 -31.15 14.59
C ILE A 216 -7.77 -29.80 14.75
N ARG A 217 -6.48 -29.74 14.39
CA ARG A 217 -5.76 -28.46 14.35
C ARG A 217 -6.22 -27.63 13.15
N PRO A 218 -6.49 -26.32 13.34
CA PRO A 218 -6.84 -25.47 12.22
C PRO A 218 -5.64 -25.35 11.28
N ARG A 219 -5.91 -25.43 9.97
CA ARG A 219 -4.92 -25.18 8.91
C ARG A 219 -5.13 -23.84 8.20
N VAL A 220 -6.19 -23.12 8.58
CA VAL A 220 -6.58 -21.81 8.08
C VAL A 220 -6.55 -20.81 9.22
N LEU A 221 -5.93 -19.66 8.96
CA LEU A 221 -6.01 -18.47 9.81
C LEU A 221 -6.67 -17.34 9.03
N VAL A 222 -7.67 -16.72 9.63
CA VAL A 222 -8.24 -15.47 9.14
C VAL A 222 -7.67 -14.34 9.98
N TRP A 223 -7.15 -13.29 9.35
CA TRP A 223 -6.53 -12.17 10.07
C TRP A 223 -7.60 -11.20 10.63
N PRO A 224 -7.61 -10.94 11.95
CA PRO A 224 -8.44 -9.87 12.51
C PRO A 224 -8.20 -8.54 11.80
N PHE A 225 -9.29 -7.83 11.47
CA PHE A 225 -9.26 -6.59 10.68
C PHE A 225 -8.66 -6.72 9.27
N GLY A 226 -8.34 -7.95 8.81
CA GLY A 226 -7.63 -8.21 7.55
C GLY A 226 -6.15 -7.80 7.55
N GLU A 227 -5.60 -7.43 8.70
CA GLU A 227 -4.25 -6.87 8.84
C GLU A 227 -3.21 -7.96 9.12
N TYR A 228 -2.20 -8.05 8.27
CA TYR A 228 -1.09 -9.02 8.42
C TYR A 228 0.25 -8.45 7.95
N ASN A 229 1.33 -9.16 8.25
CA ASN A 229 2.63 -8.95 7.62
C ASN A 229 3.40 -10.27 7.46
N ALA A 230 4.61 -10.23 6.90
CA ALA A 230 5.39 -11.45 6.65
C ALA A 230 5.69 -12.22 7.95
N ILE A 231 5.97 -11.52 9.06
CA ILE A 231 6.27 -12.13 10.36
C ILE A 231 5.04 -12.88 10.89
N THR A 232 3.85 -12.30 10.76
CA THR A 232 2.63 -12.97 11.21
C THR A 232 2.31 -14.20 10.35
N VAL A 233 2.50 -14.12 9.03
CA VAL A 233 2.33 -15.26 8.11
C VAL A 233 3.29 -16.41 8.44
N ASP A 234 4.55 -16.11 8.74
CA ASP A 234 5.52 -17.12 9.14
C ASP A 234 5.12 -17.77 10.47
N ALA A 235 4.71 -16.98 11.47
CA ALA A 235 4.22 -17.51 12.75
C ALA A 235 2.94 -18.36 12.59
N ALA A 236 2.04 -18.00 11.66
CA ALA A 236 0.86 -18.79 11.35
C ALA A 236 1.23 -20.16 10.75
N ARG A 237 2.19 -20.17 9.82
CA ARG A 237 2.73 -21.39 9.22
C ARG A 237 3.36 -22.30 10.29
N GLU A 238 4.15 -21.74 11.21
CA GLU A 238 4.76 -22.46 12.33
C GLU A 238 3.71 -23.06 13.29
N ALA A 239 2.57 -22.40 13.46
CA ALA A 239 1.43 -22.90 14.24
C ALA A 239 0.55 -23.93 13.48
N GLY A 240 0.92 -24.30 12.26
CA GLY A 240 0.22 -25.27 11.40
C GLY A 240 -0.86 -24.67 10.50
N MET A 241 -1.01 -23.34 10.50
CA MET A 241 -2.00 -22.60 9.69
C MET A 241 -1.35 -22.04 8.42
N SER A 242 -1.11 -22.92 7.45
CA SER A 242 -0.40 -22.58 6.21
C SER A 242 -1.22 -21.77 5.20
N ILE A 243 -2.54 -21.72 5.38
CA ILE A 243 -3.44 -20.88 4.58
C ILE A 243 -3.84 -19.69 5.44
N THR A 244 -3.63 -18.48 4.95
CA THR A 244 -4.13 -17.28 5.65
C THR A 244 -5.07 -16.48 4.76
N MET A 245 -5.97 -15.70 5.37
CA MET A 245 -6.95 -14.90 4.63
C MET A 245 -7.02 -13.47 5.17
N GLU A 246 -7.09 -12.51 4.28
CA GLU A 246 -7.05 -11.07 4.56
C GLU A 246 -8.31 -10.30 4.11
N LEU A 247 -8.30 -8.96 4.16
CA LEU A 247 -9.38 -8.08 3.66
C LEU A 247 -8.87 -7.02 2.67
N ASN A 248 -8.65 -7.45 1.45
CA ASN A 248 -8.36 -6.65 0.28
C ASN A 248 -9.20 -7.16 -0.89
N ASP A 249 -9.66 -6.24 -1.72
CA ASP A 249 -10.47 -6.62 -2.86
C ASP A 249 -9.59 -7.23 -3.97
N GLY A 250 -10.13 -8.19 -4.71
CA GLY A 250 -9.43 -8.81 -5.83
C GLY A 250 -9.65 -10.32 -5.95
N SER A 251 -9.23 -10.85 -7.09
CA SER A 251 -9.27 -12.28 -7.37
C SER A 251 -8.04 -13.00 -6.82
N ASN A 252 -8.22 -14.29 -6.55
CA ASN A 252 -7.18 -15.20 -6.08
C ASN A 252 -6.87 -16.27 -7.12
N THR A 253 -5.63 -16.76 -7.06
CA THR A 253 -5.12 -17.94 -7.75
C THR A 253 -4.58 -18.95 -6.74
N LEU A 254 -4.21 -20.14 -7.19
CA LEU A 254 -3.58 -21.14 -6.31
C LEU A 254 -2.18 -20.72 -5.85
N ALA A 255 -1.54 -19.76 -6.53
CA ALA A 255 -0.27 -19.19 -6.09
C ALA A 255 -0.41 -18.33 -4.82
N ASP A 256 -1.63 -17.87 -4.51
CA ASP A 256 -1.91 -16.96 -3.39
C ASP A 256 -2.24 -17.69 -2.07
N LEU A 257 -2.13 -19.03 -2.02
CA LEU A 257 -2.60 -19.83 -0.86
C LEU A 257 -2.03 -19.41 0.49
N ALA A 258 -0.80 -18.88 0.52
CA ALA A 258 -0.21 -18.40 1.76
C ALA A 258 -1.00 -17.21 2.35
N THR A 259 -1.58 -16.36 1.49
CA THR A 259 -2.38 -15.21 1.89
C THR A 259 -3.44 -14.86 0.84
N LEU A 260 -4.68 -15.27 1.10
CA LEU A 260 -5.82 -15.13 0.20
C LEU A 260 -6.64 -13.85 0.45
N ARG A 261 -7.00 -13.15 -0.62
CA ARG A 261 -7.82 -11.93 -0.62
C ARG A 261 -9.29 -12.24 -0.39
N ARG A 262 -9.99 -11.38 0.37
CA ARG A 262 -11.45 -11.52 0.58
C ARG A 262 -12.19 -10.21 0.37
N LEU A 263 -13.30 -10.31 -0.38
CA LEU A 263 -14.28 -9.25 -0.52
C LEU A 263 -15.16 -9.22 0.73
N ILE A 264 -15.04 -8.15 1.52
CA ILE A 264 -15.88 -7.94 2.69
C ILE A 264 -17.29 -7.48 2.30
N ILE A 265 -18.29 -8.14 2.85
CA ILE A 265 -19.70 -7.81 2.67
C ILE A 265 -20.15 -6.98 3.88
N VAL A 266 -20.48 -5.71 3.65
CA VAL A 266 -20.84 -4.74 4.69
C VAL A 266 -22.14 -4.00 4.36
N SER A 267 -22.79 -3.46 5.38
CA SER A 267 -23.96 -2.58 5.29
C SER A 267 -25.18 -3.22 4.63
N ASN A 268 -25.32 -4.55 4.74
CA ASN A 268 -26.46 -5.31 4.23
C ASN A 268 -26.82 -4.99 2.76
N PRO A 269 -25.89 -5.16 1.80
CA PRO A 269 -26.05 -4.62 0.44
C PRO A 269 -27.22 -5.28 -0.27
N VAL A 270 -27.97 -4.49 -1.04
CA VAL A 270 -29.04 -5.03 -1.91
C VAL A 270 -28.42 -5.74 -3.12
N LEU A 271 -29.22 -6.57 -3.78
CA LEU A 271 -28.70 -7.43 -4.85
C LEU A 271 -27.94 -6.70 -5.97
N PRO A 272 -28.36 -5.53 -6.48
CA PRO A 272 -27.58 -4.78 -7.47
C PRO A 272 -26.21 -4.35 -6.97
N GLU A 273 -26.09 -3.90 -5.72
CA GLU A 273 -24.82 -3.48 -5.11
C GLU A 273 -23.89 -4.69 -4.92
N PHE A 274 -24.44 -5.81 -4.46
CA PHE A 274 -23.70 -7.06 -4.37
C PHE A 274 -23.18 -7.50 -5.74
N ALA A 275 -24.04 -7.50 -6.76
CA ALA A 275 -23.68 -7.88 -8.12
C ALA A 275 -22.58 -6.98 -8.70
N ASP A 276 -22.68 -5.67 -8.49
CA ASP A 276 -21.65 -4.71 -8.91
C ASP A 276 -20.32 -5.04 -8.24
N MET A 277 -20.30 -5.17 -6.91
CA MET A 277 -19.10 -5.48 -6.14
C MET A 277 -18.43 -6.80 -6.57
N ILE A 278 -19.19 -7.85 -6.87
CA ILE A 278 -18.62 -9.11 -7.40
C ILE A 278 -18.03 -8.91 -8.80
N SER A 279 -18.65 -8.09 -9.63
CA SER A 279 -18.22 -7.88 -11.01
C SER A 279 -17.03 -6.92 -11.16
N THR A 280 -16.99 -5.86 -10.35
CA THR A 280 -15.97 -4.80 -10.41
C THR A 280 -14.84 -5.03 -9.42
N GLN A 281 -15.07 -5.82 -8.35
CA GLN A 281 -14.12 -6.01 -7.26
C GLN A 281 -13.61 -4.67 -6.69
N ARG A 282 -14.43 -3.60 -6.80
CA ARG A 282 -14.09 -2.22 -6.44
C ARG A 282 -12.77 -1.70 -7.04
N SER A 283 -12.37 -2.18 -8.22
CA SER A 283 -11.05 -1.92 -8.82
C SER A 283 -10.87 -0.53 -9.45
N ASN A 284 -11.94 0.25 -9.63
CA ASN A 284 -11.93 1.49 -10.45
C ASN A 284 -11.96 2.77 -9.59
N ASN A 285 -11.03 2.91 -8.65
CA ASN A 285 -11.02 4.08 -7.76
C ASN A 285 -10.21 5.23 -8.36
N THR A 286 -10.94 6.27 -8.74
CA THR A 286 -10.39 7.57 -9.15
C THR A 286 -9.64 8.20 -7.98
N LEU A 287 -8.43 8.72 -8.18
CA LEU A 287 -7.68 9.38 -7.10
C LEU A 287 -7.95 10.87 -7.07
N ARG A 288 -8.22 11.38 -5.87
CA ARG A 288 -8.20 12.81 -5.52
C ARG A 288 -7.18 12.97 -4.40
N VAL A 289 -6.04 13.55 -4.74
CA VAL A 289 -4.87 13.63 -3.87
C VAL A 289 -4.68 15.06 -3.37
N ALA A 290 -4.47 15.22 -2.07
CA ALA A 290 -3.88 16.42 -1.50
C ALA A 290 -2.51 16.08 -0.92
N HIS A 291 -1.49 16.88 -1.22
CA HIS A 291 -0.20 16.79 -0.55
C HIS A 291 -0.19 17.65 0.72
N LEU A 292 0.32 17.08 1.80
CA LEU A 292 0.32 17.69 3.12
C LEU A 292 1.73 17.66 3.73
N ASP A 293 2.28 18.84 3.95
CA ASP A 293 3.55 19.05 4.64
C ASP A 293 3.36 18.87 6.14
N MET A 294 4.09 17.94 6.74
CA MET A 294 4.10 17.73 8.19
C MET A 294 4.73 18.90 8.92
N ASP A 295 5.66 19.61 8.26
CA ASP A 295 6.26 20.84 8.79
C ASP A 295 5.23 21.96 9.03
N TYR A 296 4.07 21.95 8.33
CA TYR A 296 2.97 22.88 8.61
C TYR A 296 2.14 22.47 9.83
N LEU A 297 2.12 21.19 10.19
CA LEU A 297 1.36 20.68 11.34
C LEU A 297 2.18 20.78 12.63
N TYR A 298 3.48 20.53 12.53
CA TYR A 298 4.39 20.50 13.67
C TYR A 298 4.44 21.83 14.40
N ASP A 299 4.34 21.77 15.73
CA ASP A 299 4.67 22.87 16.64
C ASP A 299 5.55 22.35 17.78
N LYS A 300 6.37 23.23 18.37
CA LYS A 300 7.17 22.88 19.56
C LYS A 300 6.29 22.54 20.76
N ASP A 301 5.09 23.11 20.85
CA ASP A 301 4.07 22.71 21.82
C ASP A 301 3.24 21.53 21.26
N PRO A 302 3.31 20.33 21.89
CA PRO A 302 2.50 19.18 21.47
C PRO A 302 1.00 19.46 21.48
N LYS A 303 0.51 20.36 22.34
CA LYS A 303 -0.93 20.73 22.35
C LYS A 303 -1.31 21.53 21.12
N GLN A 304 -0.43 22.43 20.68
CA GLN A 304 -0.65 23.17 19.43
C GLN A 304 -0.56 22.24 18.23
N THR A 305 0.35 21.27 18.23
CA THR A 305 0.41 20.21 17.19
C THR A 305 -0.90 19.43 17.10
N GLU A 306 -1.52 19.06 18.22
CA GLU A 306 -2.82 18.38 18.21
C GLU A 306 -3.96 19.28 17.71
N HIS A 307 -3.96 20.58 18.05
CA HIS A 307 -4.93 21.52 17.50
C HIS A 307 -4.80 21.67 15.97
N ASN A 308 -3.56 21.81 15.51
CA ASN A 308 -3.22 21.86 14.09
C ASN A 308 -3.70 20.59 13.36
N LEU A 309 -3.47 19.41 13.95
CA LEU A 309 -3.92 18.14 13.41
C LEU A 309 -5.45 18.06 13.32
N ASP A 310 -6.18 18.49 14.35
CA ASP A 310 -7.65 18.54 14.33
C ASP A 310 -8.17 19.36 13.15
N ASP A 311 -7.55 20.50 12.87
CA ASP A 311 -7.98 21.39 11.78
C ASP A 311 -7.67 20.80 10.41
N VAL A 312 -6.50 20.19 10.24
CA VAL A 312 -6.14 19.45 9.03
C VAL A 312 -7.11 18.29 8.79
N VAL A 313 -7.37 17.46 9.79
CA VAL A 313 -8.25 16.28 9.66
C VAL A 313 -9.67 16.70 9.30
N LYS A 314 -10.20 17.76 9.94
CA LYS A 314 -11.51 18.33 9.58
C LYS A 314 -11.51 18.83 8.14
N ARG A 315 -10.46 19.54 7.73
CA ARG A 315 -10.33 20.06 6.36
C ARG A 315 -10.31 18.93 5.33
N ILE A 316 -9.42 17.94 5.47
CA ILE A 316 -9.32 16.80 4.56
C ILE A 316 -10.65 16.02 4.49
N LYS A 317 -11.28 15.78 5.63
CA LYS A 317 -12.60 15.13 5.68
C LYS A 317 -13.64 15.93 4.88
N ASN A 318 -13.66 17.24 5.06
CA ASN A 318 -14.62 18.12 4.38
C ASN A 318 -14.35 18.24 2.89
N MET A 319 -13.13 18.04 2.41
CA MET A 319 -12.81 18.07 0.98
C MET A 319 -13.43 16.92 0.18
N GLN A 320 -13.81 15.82 0.85
CA GLN A 320 -14.36 14.62 0.20
C GLN A 320 -13.41 14.05 -0.88
N ILE A 321 -12.12 14.05 -0.56
CA ILE A 321 -11.06 13.38 -1.33
C ILE A 321 -10.82 11.98 -0.75
N ASN A 322 -10.02 11.14 -1.42
CA ASN A 322 -9.75 9.79 -0.95
C ASN A 322 -8.28 9.50 -0.63
N THR A 323 -7.34 10.41 -0.94
CA THR A 323 -5.91 10.15 -0.78
C THR A 323 -5.17 11.38 -0.29
N VAL A 324 -4.25 11.19 0.65
CA VAL A 324 -3.29 12.20 1.08
C VAL A 324 -1.88 11.67 0.88
N PHE A 325 -1.05 12.46 0.22
CA PHE A 325 0.40 12.26 0.19
C PHE A 325 0.99 13.05 1.37
N LEU A 326 1.40 12.34 2.41
CA LEU A 326 1.76 12.89 3.72
C LEU A 326 3.28 12.87 3.87
N GLN A 327 3.89 14.04 4.04
CA GLN A 327 5.33 14.16 4.30
C GLN A 327 5.73 13.37 5.56
N ALA A 328 6.70 12.47 5.43
CA ALA A 328 7.20 11.65 6.54
C ALA A 328 8.55 12.13 7.12
N TYR A 329 9.13 13.15 6.50
CA TYR A 329 10.38 13.81 6.88
C TYR A 329 10.14 15.30 7.19
N SER A 330 11.11 15.95 7.83
CA SER A 330 11.11 17.39 8.10
C SER A 330 12.12 18.06 7.18
N ASP A 331 11.66 19.12 6.53
CA ASP A 331 12.38 20.02 5.62
C ASP A 331 11.86 21.46 5.87
N PRO A 332 12.18 22.05 7.04
CA PRO A 332 11.61 23.32 7.46
C PRO A 332 12.16 24.53 6.70
N ASP A 333 13.32 24.41 6.03
CA ASP A 333 13.88 25.45 5.17
C ASP A 333 13.51 25.30 3.69
N GLY A 334 12.86 24.19 3.32
CA GLY A 334 12.27 23.96 2.00
C GLY A 334 13.31 23.77 0.92
N ASP A 335 14.47 23.22 1.28
CA ASP A 335 15.57 22.95 0.36
C ASP A 335 15.47 21.57 -0.31
N GLY A 336 14.44 20.78 0.06
CA GLY A 336 14.15 19.47 -0.49
C GLY A 336 14.90 18.33 0.19
N ASN A 337 15.64 18.59 1.28
CA ASN A 337 16.42 17.58 1.99
C ASN A 337 15.81 17.21 3.34
N ALA A 338 15.80 15.91 3.65
CA ALA A 338 15.36 15.46 4.97
C ALA A 338 16.42 15.74 6.04
N ASP A 339 16.14 16.71 6.92
CA ASP A 339 16.93 17.04 8.11
C ASP A 339 16.67 16.09 9.29
N ALA A 340 15.41 15.66 9.40
CA ALA A 340 14.90 14.81 10.47
C ALA A 340 13.68 14.03 9.98
N LEU A 341 13.21 13.08 10.78
CA LEU A 341 12.05 12.24 10.45
C LEU A 341 10.92 12.42 11.47
N TYR A 342 9.69 12.18 11.02
CA TYR A 342 8.50 12.22 11.86
C TYR A 342 8.10 10.85 12.42
N PHE A 343 9.00 9.87 12.39
CA PHE A 343 8.77 8.52 12.90
C PHE A 343 10.04 7.96 13.58
N PRO A 344 9.88 7.06 14.57
CA PRO A 344 11.00 6.37 15.19
C PRO A 344 11.83 5.61 14.16
N ASN A 345 13.15 5.81 14.18
CA ASN A 345 14.07 5.15 13.26
C ASN A 345 15.47 5.06 13.89
N ARG A 346 16.35 4.26 13.28
CA ARG A 346 17.70 3.96 13.78
C ARG A 346 18.79 4.95 13.32
N HIS A 347 18.50 5.87 12.41
CA HIS A 347 19.52 6.62 11.67
C HIS A 347 19.49 8.13 11.85
N LEU A 348 18.33 8.76 11.62
CA LEU A 348 18.17 10.20 11.62
C LEU A 348 17.48 10.68 12.90
N PRO A 349 17.73 11.94 13.32
CA PRO A 349 16.99 12.56 14.39
C PRO A 349 15.48 12.45 14.16
N VAL A 350 14.73 12.12 15.20
CA VAL A 350 13.27 12.15 15.18
C VAL A 350 12.83 13.54 15.64
N LYS A 351 12.24 14.33 14.74
CA LYS A 351 11.73 15.67 15.05
C LYS A 351 10.62 15.59 16.10
N GLN A 352 9.67 14.69 15.85
CA GLN A 352 8.61 14.26 16.75
C GLN A 352 8.07 12.93 16.21
N ASP A 353 7.70 12.00 17.09
CA ASP A 353 7.00 10.77 16.69
C ASP A 353 5.55 11.12 16.30
N LEU A 354 5.34 11.57 15.06
CA LEU A 354 4.11 12.25 14.64
C LEU A 354 3.45 11.61 13.42
N PHE A 355 4.21 10.99 12.52
CA PHE A 355 3.68 10.45 11.26
C PHE A 355 2.59 9.40 11.50
N ASN A 356 2.82 8.43 12.41
CA ASN A 356 1.78 7.46 12.77
C ASN A 356 0.54 8.15 13.35
N ARG A 357 0.74 9.17 14.20
CA ARG A 357 -0.35 9.95 14.81
C ARG A 357 -1.26 10.55 13.75
N VAL A 358 -0.68 11.26 12.80
CA VAL A 358 -1.41 11.96 11.73
C VAL A 358 -2.02 10.98 10.73
N ALA A 359 -1.26 9.98 10.28
CA ALA A 359 -1.74 8.98 9.34
C ALA A 359 -2.98 8.24 9.88
N TRP A 360 -2.96 7.86 11.16
CA TRP A 360 -4.10 7.22 11.80
C TRP A 360 -5.35 8.12 11.83
N GLN A 361 -5.20 9.40 12.16
CA GLN A 361 -6.33 10.35 12.21
C GLN A 361 -6.93 10.56 10.82
N LEU A 362 -6.08 10.74 9.80
CA LEU A 362 -6.52 10.85 8.41
C LEU A 362 -7.28 9.59 7.95
N LYS A 363 -6.75 8.39 8.25
CA LYS A 363 -7.39 7.12 7.87
C LYS A 363 -8.71 6.87 8.60
N ASN A 364 -8.76 7.09 9.91
CA ASN A 364 -9.90 6.70 10.73
C ASN A 364 -10.99 7.78 10.84
N VAL A 365 -10.62 9.06 10.77
CA VAL A 365 -11.55 10.18 10.92
C VAL A 365 -11.90 10.81 9.58
N ALA A 366 -10.89 11.09 8.74
CA ALA A 366 -11.11 11.67 7.41
C ALA A 366 -11.41 10.61 6.33
N ARG A 367 -11.20 9.31 6.62
CA ARG A 367 -11.48 8.18 5.73
C ARG A 367 -10.72 8.23 4.40
N VAL A 368 -9.49 8.75 4.42
CA VAL A 368 -8.59 8.79 3.26
C VAL A 368 -7.50 7.73 3.37
N LYS A 369 -6.96 7.31 2.22
CA LYS A 369 -5.71 6.57 2.11
C LYS A 369 -4.54 7.51 2.34
N VAL A 370 -3.50 7.04 3.02
CA VAL A 370 -2.30 7.85 3.31
C VAL A 370 -1.08 7.23 2.64
N TYR A 371 -0.39 7.99 1.80
CA TYR A 371 0.89 7.60 1.24
C TYR A 371 1.99 8.31 2.03
N ALA A 372 2.99 7.57 2.49
CA ALA A 372 4.17 8.15 3.09
C ALA A 372 5.04 8.76 1.99
N TRP A 373 5.11 10.09 1.95
CA TRP A 373 6.01 10.81 1.07
C TRP A 373 7.41 10.83 1.67
N MET A 374 8.34 10.20 0.95
CA MET A 374 9.69 9.90 1.42
C MET A 374 10.74 10.26 0.35
N PRO A 375 11.88 10.85 0.73
CA PRO A 375 13.03 11.01 -0.17
C PRO A 375 13.55 9.65 -0.63
N ILE A 376 14.08 9.60 -1.85
CA ILE A 376 14.79 8.43 -2.36
C ILE A 376 16.26 8.50 -1.92
N LEU A 377 16.89 9.67 -2.02
CA LEU A 377 18.34 9.88 -1.89
C LEU A 377 18.72 11.11 -1.03
N ALA A 378 17.85 12.11 -0.88
CA ALA A 378 18.12 13.43 -0.32
C ALA A 378 18.01 13.44 1.22
N TYR A 379 19.10 13.05 1.88
CA TYR A 379 19.20 12.99 3.33
C TYR A 379 20.31 13.92 3.84
N GLN A 380 19.91 14.96 4.59
CA GLN A 380 20.82 15.93 5.18
C GLN A 380 21.33 15.43 6.54
N HIS A 381 22.45 14.71 6.50
CA HIS A 381 23.10 14.22 7.72
C HIS A 381 24.62 14.21 7.60
N LYS A 382 25.33 14.00 8.71
CA LYS A 382 26.80 13.85 8.71
C LYS A 382 27.17 12.42 8.29
N LEU A 383 27.14 12.15 6.99
CA LEU A 383 27.54 10.87 6.40
C LEU A 383 28.91 10.99 5.72
N PRO A 384 29.61 9.86 5.49
CA PRO A 384 30.88 9.86 4.77
C PRO A 384 30.76 10.53 3.40
N THR A 385 31.74 11.37 3.03
CA THR A 385 31.67 12.21 1.82
C THR A 385 31.58 11.39 0.52
N ASP A 386 32.13 10.18 0.52
CA ASP A 386 32.10 9.24 -0.61
C ASP A 386 30.74 8.58 -0.83
N TRP A 387 29.81 8.70 0.12
CA TRP A 387 28.43 8.22 -0.05
C TRP A 387 27.60 9.14 -0.94
N TYR A 388 27.98 10.41 -1.11
CA TYR A 388 27.18 11.37 -1.87
C TYR A 388 27.40 11.24 -3.38
N VAL A 389 26.35 11.58 -4.14
CA VAL A 389 26.45 11.72 -5.60
C VAL A 389 27.56 12.72 -5.94
N GLN A 390 28.38 12.35 -6.92
CA GLN A 390 29.44 13.19 -7.44
C GLN A 390 29.12 13.65 -8.87
N GLU A 391 29.37 14.92 -9.12
CA GLU A 391 29.28 15.56 -10.41
C GLU A 391 30.68 15.65 -11.02
N TRP A 392 30.79 15.39 -12.32
CA TRP A 392 32.03 15.64 -13.04
C TRP A 392 32.20 17.14 -13.35
N ARG A 393 33.21 17.76 -12.75
CA ARG A 393 33.52 19.19 -12.94
C ARG A 393 35.02 19.43 -12.83
N ASP A 394 35.54 20.38 -13.61
CA ASP A 394 36.97 20.74 -13.61
C ASP A 394 37.89 19.53 -13.87
N GLY A 395 37.44 18.57 -14.69
CA GLY A 395 38.19 17.36 -15.05
C GLY A 395 38.28 16.29 -13.97
N LYS A 396 37.44 16.35 -12.93
CA LYS A 396 37.38 15.34 -11.85
C LYS A 396 35.99 15.21 -11.24
N ALA A 397 35.73 14.08 -10.58
CA ALA A 397 34.54 13.91 -9.77
C ALA A 397 34.62 14.77 -8.49
N GLN A 398 33.53 15.46 -8.16
CA GLN A 398 33.40 16.32 -6.97
C GLN A 398 31.99 16.15 -6.41
N LYS A 399 31.75 16.45 -5.13
CA LYS A 399 30.38 16.44 -4.58
C LYS A 399 29.45 17.30 -5.44
N SER A 400 28.28 16.76 -5.78
CA SER A 400 27.25 17.44 -6.57
C SER A 400 26.88 18.80 -5.97
N ARG A 401 26.58 19.77 -6.84
CA ARG A 401 26.03 21.09 -6.48
C ARG A 401 24.50 21.17 -6.62
N HIS A 402 23.84 20.05 -6.87
CA HIS A 402 22.38 20.01 -6.93
C HIS A 402 21.76 20.44 -5.60
N ILE A 403 20.54 21.00 -5.65
CA ILE A 403 19.83 21.46 -4.44
C ILE A 403 19.56 20.30 -3.47
N TYR A 404 19.13 19.15 -4.00
CA TYR A 404 19.13 17.89 -3.27
C TYR A 404 20.54 17.37 -2.96
N THR A 405 20.84 17.25 -1.67
CA THR A 405 21.99 16.55 -1.06
C THR A 405 21.78 15.03 -1.16
N ARG A 406 21.92 14.50 -2.38
CA ARG A 406 21.66 13.10 -2.72
C ARG A 406 22.78 12.16 -2.31
N LEU A 407 22.41 11.08 -1.64
CA LEU A 407 23.22 9.88 -1.49
C LEU A 407 23.27 9.11 -2.82
N SER A 408 24.41 8.50 -3.11
CA SER A 408 24.63 7.74 -4.34
C SER A 408 23.91 6.40 -4.27
N PRO A 409 23.01 6.07 -5.23
CA PRO A 409 22.36 4.77 -5.29
C PRO A 409 23.32 3.64 -5.70
N PHE A 410 24.58 3.97 -6.00
CA PHE A 410 25.66 3.02 -6.30
C PHE A 410 26.48 2.63 -5.06
N HIS A 411 26.36 3.37 -3.96
CA HIS A 411 27.11 3.10 -2.74
C HIS A 411 26.33 2.11 -1.85
N PRO A 412 26.88 0.91 -1.55
CA PRO A 412 26.11 -0.14 -0.88
C PRO A 412 25.66 0.23 0.54
N GLU A 413 26.51 0.88 1.32
CA GLU A 413 26.17 1.33 2.67
C GLU A 413 25.13 2.46 2.67
N ALA A 414 25.15 3.34 1.66
CA ALA A 414 24.12 4.37 1.50
C ALA A 414 22.75 3.75 1.17
N ARG A 415 22.70 2.77 0.27
CA ARG A 415 21.46 2.01 -0.02
C ARG A 415 20.93 1.30 1.22
N GLN A 416 21.82 0.68 2.00
CA GLN A 416 21.43 0.00 3.24
C GLN A 416 20.87 1.00 4.26
N PHE A 417 21.54 2.14 4.46
CA PHE A 417 21.08 3.22 5.35
C PHE A 417 19.65 3.69 4.99
N ILE A 418 19.40 3.95 3.71
CA ILE A 418 18.07 4.35 3.22
C ILE A 418 17.07 3.20 3.42
N GLY A 419 17.44 1.97 3.05
CA GLY A 419 16.60 0.79 3.23
C GLY A 419 16.15 0.59 4.68
N GLU A 420 17.04 0.78 5.64
CA GLU A 420 16.75 0.66 7.07
C GLU A 420 15.81 1.77 7.58
N ILE A 421 15.87 2.99 7.02
CA ILE A 421 14.91 4.06 7.28
C ILE A 421 13.50 3.67 6.79
N TYR A 422 13.38 3.14 5.57
CA TYR A 422 12.09 2.68 5.01
C TYR A 422 11.52 1.49 5.80
N GLU A 423 12.37 0.57 6.27
CA GLU A 423 11.96 -0.50 7.18
C GLU A 423 11.38 0.08 8.47
N ASP A 424 12.06 1.04 9.10
CA ASP A 424 11.62 1.64 10.36
C ASP A 424 10.30 2.39 10.24
N LEU A 425 10.10 3.11 9.13
CA LEU A 425 8.81 3.68 8.78
C LEU A 425 7.71 2.60 8.77
N ALA A 426 7.92 1.50 8.05
CA ALA A 426 6.94 0.42 7.93
C ALA A 426 6.68 -0.31 9.26
N LYS A 427 7.71 -0.41 10.12
CA LYS A 427 7.63 -1.02 11.45
C LYS A 427 6.79 -0.22 12.42
N HIS A 428 6.93 1.11 12.40
CA HIS A 428 6.35 2.02 13.39
C HIS A 428 5.08 2.72 12.92
N CYS A 429 4.77 2.68 11.62
CA CYS A 429 3.64 3.41 11.05
C CYS A 429 2.72 2.50 10.22
N ASN A 430 1.42 2.84 10.18
CA ASN A 430 0.45 2.19 9.30
C ASN A 430 -0.03 3.23 8.28
N PHE A 431 0.14 2.91 7.00
CA PHE A 431 -0.16 3.73 5.85
C PHE A 431 -0.51 2.82 4.67
N ASP A 432 -0.98 3.38 3.56
CA ASP A 432 -1.57 2.64 2.42
C ASP A 432 -0.66 2.66 1.18
N GLY A 433 0.30 3.58 1.11
CA GLY A 433 1.26 3.65 0.01
C GLY A 433 2.54 4.40 0.32
N ILE A 434 3.47 4.42 -0.63
CA ILE A 434 4.68 5.25 -0.61
C ILE A 434 4.59 6.19 -1.80
N LEU A 435 4.84 7.48 -1.56
CA LEU A 435 5.22 8.42 -2.61
C LEU A 435 6.73 8.60 -2.56
N PHE A 436 7.42 8.13 -3.58
CA PHE A 436 8.83 8.42 -3.77
C PHE A 436 9.01 9.84 -4.30
N HIS A 437 9.79 10.64 -3.61
CA HIS A 437 10.08 12.03 -3.96
C HIS A 437 10.80 12.12 -5.34
N ASP A 438 10.71 13.29 -5.97
CA ASP A 438 11.38 13.65 -7.23
C ASP A 438 12.92 13.79 -7.12
N ASP A 439 13.51 13.64 -5.92
CA ASP A 439 14.95 13.73 -5.67
C ASP A 439 15.79 12.60 -6.29
N GLY A 440 15.14 11.50 -6.71
CA GLY A 440 15.74 10.40 -7.46
C GLY A 440 16.11 10.75 -8.90
N ILE A 441 16.86 11.83 -9.10
CA ILE A 441 17.36 12.28 -10.39
C ILE A 441 18.88 12.20 -10.43
N LEU A 442 19.45 12.06 -11.62
CA LEU A 442 20.88 12.17 -11.88
C LEU A 442 21.07 12.91 -13.20
N SER A 443 21.86 13.99 -13.19
CA SER A 443 22.15 14.74 -14.41
C SER A 443 22.99 13.93 -15.38
N ASP A 444 23.18 14.45 -16.59
CA ASP A 444 24.13 13.90 -17.56
C ASP A 444 25.58 14.00 -17.06
N TYR A 445 25.89 14.78 -16.02
CA TYR A 445 27.23 14.84 -15.40
C TYR A 445 27.37 13.98 -14.14
N GLU A 446 26.32 13.23 -13.78
CA GLU A 446 26.20 12.46 -12.53
C GLU A 446 25.69 11.03 -12.78
N ASP A 447 26.00 10.04 -11.96
CA ASP A 447 26.96 10.06 -10.85
C ASP A 447 28.36 9.68 -11.36
N ALA A 448 29.34 10.56 -11.13
CA ALA A 448 30.73 10.37 -11.50
C ALA A 448 31.59 9.78 -10.36
N SER A 449 30.97 9.32 -9.27
CA SER A 449 31.65 8.70 -8.15
C SER A 449 32.42 7.43 -8.59
N PRO A 450 33.50 7.04 -7.88
CA PRO A 450 34.23 5.82 -8.19
C PRO A 450 33.34 4.56 -8.19
N PHE A 451 32.35 4.48 -7.28
CA PHE A 451 31.38 3.38 -7.24
C PHE A 451 30.52 3.36 -8.50
N ALA A 452 29.99 4.51 -8.93
CA ALA A 452 29.15 4.61 -10.12
C ALA A 452 29.91 4.26 -11.41
N LEU A 453 31.14 4.74 -11.57
CA LEU A 453 31.97 4.43 -12.75
C LEU A 453 32.39 2.95 -12.77
N ALA A 454 32.73 2.37 -11.61
CA ALA A 454 33.02 0.94 -11.51
C ALA A 454 31.80 0.08 -11.84
N TYR A 455 30.61 0.46 -11.36
CA TYR A 455 29.34 -0.20 -11.67
C TYR A 455 29.03 -0.12 -13.17
N THR A 456 29.22 1.07 -13.76
CA THR A 456 29.02 1.34 -15.19
C THR A 456 29.82 0.38 -16.07
N ARG A 457 31.08 0.10 -15.71
CA ARG A 457 31.90 -0.88 -16.45
C ARG A 457 31.60 -2.33 -16.12
N SER A 458 31.49 -2.66 -14.86
CA SER A 458 31.41 -4.07 -14.42
C SER A 458 30.03 -4.69 -14.65
N VAL A 459 28.96 -3.88 -14.56
CA VAL A 459 27.58 -4.35 -14.66
C VAL A 459 26.96 -3.99 -16.00
N TRP A 460 27.14 -2.74 -16.49
CA TRP A 460 26.53 -2.30 -17.74
C TRP A 460 27.40 -2.50 -18.97
N GLY A 461 28.69 -2.83 -18.78
CA GLY A 461 29.63 -3.01 -19.90
C GLY A 461 29.94 -1.72 -20.66
N LEU A 462 29.61 -0.56 -20.09
CA LEU A 462 29.91 0.76 -20.65
C LEU A 462 31.30 1.24 -20.20
N PRO A 463 31.90 2.25 -20.87
CA PRO A 463 33.17 2.82 -20.42
C PRO A 463 33.08 3.42 -19.00
N ASP A 464 34.10 3.21 -18.16
CA ASP A 464 34.23 3.83 -16.83
C ASP A 464 34.93 5.21 -16.87
N GLN A 465 35.13 5.78 -18.06
CA GLN A 465 35.79 7.07 -18.27
C GLN A 465 34.76 8.10 -18.70
N PHE A 466 34.62 9.19 -17.93
CA PHE A 466 33.61 10.22 -18.16
C PHE A 466 33.61 10.75 -19.60
N ASP A 467 34.78 11.09 -20.14
CA ASP A 467 34.91 11.61 -21.51
C ASP A 467 34.42 10.62 -22.57
N LYS A 468 34.55 9.31 -22.32
CA LYS A 468 34.02 8.27 -23.22
C LYS A 468 32.51 8.12 -23.09
N LEU A 469 31.97 8.22 -21.88
CA LEU A 469 30.52 8.27 -21.65
C LEU A 469 29.89 9.48 -22.35
N HIS A 470 30.64 10.59 -22.44
CA HIS A 470 30.18 11.85 -23.04
C HIS A 470 30.48 12.03 -24.53
N ASN A 471 31.11 11.04 -25.17
CA ASN A 471 31.62 11.18 -26.53
C ASN A 471 30.53 11.38 -27.62
N SER A 472 29.28 11.02 -27.32
CA SER A 472 28.16 11.07 -28.24
C SER A 472 26.84 11.11 -27.47
N SER A 473 25.78 11.65 -28.09
CA SER A 473 24.43 11.63 -27.50
C SER A 473 23.91 10.20 -27.29
N GLN A 474 24.23 9.27 -28.20
CA GLN A 474 23.83 7.87 -28.06
C GLN A 474 24.44 7.23 -26.80
N MET A 475 25.71 7.51 -26.50
CA MET A 475 26.37 6.98 -25.31
C MET A 475 25.80 7.60 -24.03
N ARG A 476 25.56 8.92 -24.01
CA ARG A 476 24.95 9.59 -22.84
C ARG A 476 23.53 9.10 -22.57
N MET A 477 22.73 8.91 -23.62
CA MET A 477 21.40 8.32 -23.50
C MET A 477 21.45 6.87 -22.99
N ALA A 478 22.34 6.03 -23.53
CA ALA A 478 22.48 4.65 -23.05
C ALA A 478 22.87 4.61 -21.56
N TRP A 479 23.79 5.47 -21.14
CA TRP A 479 24.17 5.59 -19.73
C TRP A 479 23.01 6.11 -18.87
N ALA A 480 22.25 7.11 -19.35
CA ALA A 480 21.08 7.64 -18.66
C ALA A 480 19.97 6.60 -18.46
N GLN A 481 19.65 5.80 -19.48
CA GLN A 481 18.66 4.72 -19.37
C GLN A 481 19.04 3.70 -18.30
N HIS A 482 20.33 3.38 -18.19
CA HIS A 482 20.83 2.52 -17.11
C HIS A 482 20.70 3.17 -15.73
N LYS A 483 20.96 4.48 -15.60
CA LYS A 483 20.73 5.24 -14.36
C LYS A 483 19.25 5.27 -13.97
N THR A 484 18.35 5.54 -14.92
CA THR A 484 16.90 5.52 -14.73
C THR A 484 16.46 4.18 -14.14
N GLU A 485 16.86 3.09 -14.79
CA GLU A 485 16.51 1.74 -14.38
C GLU A 485 17.08 1.38 -13.00
N LEU A 486 18.32 1.78 -12.69
CA LEU A 486 18.92 1.54 -11.38
C LEU A 486 18.15 2.22 -10.24
N ILE A 487 17.70 3.47 -10.44
CA ILE A 487 16.93 4.19 -9.42
C ILE A 487 15.56 3.53 -9.26
N ASN A 488 14.92 3.11 -10.35
CA ASN A 488 13.65 2.39 -10.29
C ASN A 488 13.79 1.06 -9.54
N GLN A 489 14.81 0.26 -9.85
CA GLN A 489 15.12 -0.98 -9.14
C GLN A 489 15.46 -0.74 -7.67
N PHE A 490 16.07 0.40 -7.34
CA PHE A 490 16.29 0.77 -5.95
C PHE A 490 14.97 1.08 -5.24
N THR A 491 14.06 1.84 -5.85
CA THR A 491 12.72 2.06 -5.27
C THR A 491 11.90 0.77 -5.18
N ASP A 492 12.09 -0.19 -6.10
CA ASP A 492 11.52 -1.53 -5.97
C ASP A 492 12.09 -2.23 -4.73
N GLU A 493 13.40 -2.20 -4.51
CA GLU A 493 14.04 -2.75 -3.31
C GLU A 493 13.44 -2.15 -2.03
N LEU A 494 13.33 -0.82 -1.97
CA LEU A 494 12.70 -0.11 -0.84
C LEU A 494 11.24 -0.55 -0.64
N THR A 495 10.49 -0.69 -1.73
CA THR A 495 9.11 -1.20 -1.70
C THR A 495 9.04 -2.61 -1.13
N HIS A 496 9.94 -3.52 -1.53
CA HIS A 496 9.98 -4.88 -1.00
C HIS A 496 10.28 -4.91 0.50
N ARG A 497 11.22 -4.07 0.96
CA ARG A 497 11.54 -3.91 2.39
C ARG A 497 10.34 -3.41 3.19
N VAL A 498 9.59 -2.45 2.66
CA VAL A 498 8.34 -1.98 3.29
C VAL A 498 7.26 -3.07 3.28
N ARG A 499 7.06 -3.76 2.15
CA ARG A 499 6.03 -4.79 1.98
C ARG A 499 6.23 -6.00 2.90
N TYR A 500 7.45 -6.24 3.38
CA TYR A 500 7.70 -7.23 4.43
C TYR A 500 6.89 -6.93 5.71
N TYR A 501 6.75 -5.65 6.08
CA TYR A 501 5.98 -5.20 7.25
C TYR A 501 4.56 -4.71 6.90
N ARG A 502 4.34 -4.27 5.65
CA ARG A 502 3.07 -3.71 5.14
C ARG A 502 2.78 -4.23 3.72
N PRO A 503 2.25 -5.45 3.56
CA PRO A 503 2.17 -6.14 2.26
C PRO A 503 1.40 -5.43 1.15
N TYR A 504 0.42 -4.59 1.49
CA TYR A 504 -0.49 -3.96 0.52
C TYR A 504 -0.02 -2.62 -0.02
N ILE A 505 1.16 -2.16 0.40
CA ILE A 505 1.64 -0.82 0.07
C ILE A 505 1.67 -0.63 -1.44
N LYS A 506 0.93 0.38 -1.88
CA LYS A 506 0.95 0.92 -3.24
C LYS A 506 2.11 1.88 -3.43
N THR A 507 2.57 2.04 -4.66
CA THR A 507 3.69 2.93 -4.97
C THR A 507 3.28 4.03 -5.93
N ALA A 508 3.65 5.25 -5.59
CA ALA A 508 3.64 6.41 -6.47
C ALA A 508 5.05 6.99 -6.51
N ARG A 509 5.42 7.65 -7.61
CA ARG A 509 6.66 8.41 -7.68
C ARG A 509 6.44 9.73 -8.40
N ASN A 510 6.96 10.81 -7.82
CA ASN A 510 6.96 12.11 -8.48
C ASN A 510 7.84 12.08 -9.73
N MET A 511 7.32 12.67 -10.80
CA MET A 511 7.98 12.73 -12.09
C MET A 511 7.89 14.15 -12.64
N TYR A 512 9.04 14.69 -13.06
CA TYR A 512 9.08 15.94 -13.81
C TYR A 512 8.30 15.79 -15.12
N ALA A 513 7.72 16.88 -15.61
CA ALA A 513 6.91 16.82 -16.82
C ALA A 513 7.74 16.70 -18.10
N LEU A 514 8.98 17.24 -18.10
CA LEU A 514 9.82 17.30 -19.29
C LEU A 514 10.15 15.93 -19.88
N PRO A 515 10.52 14.87 -19.12
CA PRO A 515 10.80 13.55 -19.68
C PRO A 515 9.60 12.87 -20.35
N LEU A 516 8.36 13.29 -20.06
CA LEU A 516 7.19 12.86 -20.84
C LEU A 516 7.05 13.66 -22.15
N LEU A 517 7.15 14.99 -22.07
CA LEU A 517 6.96 15.87 -23.23
C LEU A 517 8.10 15.79 -24.25
N LYS A 518 9.33 15.59 -23.77
CA LYS A 518 10.58 15.55 -24.52
C LYS A 518 11.42 14.36 -24.03
N PRO A 519 11.14 13.12 -24.45
CA PRO A 519 11.79 11.92 -23.91
C PRO A 519 13.32 11.91 -23.94
N TYR A 520 13.96 12.68 -24.83
CA TYR A 520 15.41 12.83 -24.84
C TYR A 520 15.97 13.51 -23.57
N SER A 521 15.14 14.19 -22.77
CA SER A 521 15.57 14.77 -21.49
C SER A 521 15.83 13.72 -20.42
N GLU A 522 15.48 12.45 -20.64
CA GLU A 522 15.95 11.34 -19.80
C GLU A 522 17.46 11.41 -19.57
N GLU A 523 18.23 11.90 -20.55
CA GLU A 523 19.69 12.09 -20.50
C GLU A 523 20.16 12.82 -19.24
N TRP A 524 19.43 13.85 -18.79
CA TRP A 524 19.79 14.69 -17.63
C TRP A 524 18.78 14.68 -16.48
N TYR A 525 17.71 13.88 -16.57
CA TYR A 525 16.81 13.61 -15.46
C TYR A 525 17.00 12.21 -14.86
N ALA A 526 17.48 11.24 -15.64
CA ALA A 526 17.41 9.82 -15.30
C ALA A 526 15.98 9.38 -14.90
N GLN A 527 14.99 9.88 -15.64
CA GLN A 527 13.58 9.54 -15.51
C GLN A 527 12.99 9.21 -16.88
N SER A 528 12.14 8.19 -16.94
CA SER A 528 11.48 7.73 -18.16
C SER A 528 10.04 7.35 -17.85
N TYR A 529 9.08 7.94 -18.58
CA TYR A 529 7.66 7.70 -18.35
C TYR A 529 7.30 6.23 -18.55
N ASP A 530 7.82 5.61 -19.62
CA ASP A 530 7.60 4.19 -19.93
C ASP A 530 8.19 3.26 -18.87
N SER A 531 9.33 3.63 -18.27
CA SER A 531 9.88 2.86 -17.16
C SER A 531 9.04 3.05 -15.91
N PHE A 532 8.63 4.28 -15.57
CA PHE A 532 7.81 4.57 -14.40
C PHE A 532 6.46 3.81 -14.44
N LEU A 533 5.80 3.73 -15.59
CA LEU A 533 4.57 2.95 -15.78
C LEU A 533 4.76 1.44 -15.51
N LYS A 534 5.98 0.90 -15.56
CA LYS A 534 6.27 -0.51 -15.24
C LYS A 534 6.53 -0.74 -13.75
N HIS A 535 7.17 0.21 -13.07
CA HIS A 535 7.64 0.05 -11.70
C HIS A 535 6.62 0.50 -10.64
N TYR A 536 5.80 1.51 -10.94
CA TYR A 536 4.93 2.12 -9.93
C TYR A 536 3.45 1.80 -10.16
N ASP A 537 2.64 1.71 -9.10
CA ASP A 537 1.18 1.68 -9.25
C ASP A 537 0.68 3.00 -9.85
N TYR A 538 1.30 4.13 -9.48
CA TYR A 538 0.98 5.46 -10.00
C TYR A 538 2.22 6.28 -10.39
N VAL A 539 2.08 7.11 -11.41
CA VAL A 539 3.05 8.14 -11.81
C VAL A 539 2.48 9.50 -11.42
N ALA A 540 3.06 10.14 -10.41
CA ALA A 540 2.64 11.46 -9.95
C ALA A 540 3.37 12.52 -10.77
N ILE A 541 2.77 12.96 -11.89
CA ILE A 541 3.40 13.93 -12.77
C ILE A 541 3.16 15.34 -12.26
N GLU A 542 4.23 16.13 -12.15
CA GLU A 542 4.18 17.52 -11.74
C GLU A 542 3.60 18.37 -12.88
N ALA A 543 2.27 18.39 -12.97
CA ALA A 543 1.51 19.17 -13.94
C ALA A 543 1.45 20.65 -13.54
N MET A 544 2.62 21.27 -13.36
CA MET A 544 2.81 22.58 -12.74
C MET A 544 3.32 23.59 -13.78
N PRO A 545 2.46 24.13 -14.67
CA PRO A 545 2.89 24.91 -15.82
C PRO A 545 3.63 26.21 -15.45
N PHE A 546 3.40 26.78 -14.25
CA PHE A 546 4.13 27.98 -13.82
C PHE A 546 5.49 27.63 -13.23
N MET A 547 5.65 26.45 -12.63
CA MET A 547 6.96 25.93 -12.25
C MET A 547 7.82 25.67 -13.49
N GLU A 548 7.21 25.08 -14.53
CA GLU A 548 7.84 24.75 -15.82
C GLU A 548 7.97 25.95 -16.78
N GLU A 549 7.56 27.15 -16.35
CA GLU A 549 7.62 28.39 -17.16
C GLU A 549 6.94 28.27 -18.53
N ALA A 550 5.82 27.55 -18.59
CA ALA A 550 5.09 27.37 -19.83
C ALA A 550 4.58 28.70 -20.39
N ASP A 551 4.91 29.00 -21.64
CA ASP A 551 4.44 30.21 -22.35
C ASP A 551 2.90 30.31 -22.36
N ASP A 552 2.23 29.17 -22.55
CA ASP A 552 0.78 29.01 -22.47
C ASP A 552 0.44 27.79 -21.60
N PRO A 553 0.04 28.00 -20.33
CA PRO A 553 -0.30 26.93 -19.39
C PRO A 553 -1.36 25.95 -19.90
N ASP A 554 -2.39 26.43 -20.60
CA ASP A 554 -3.51 25.59 -21.04
C ASP A 554 -3.08 24.69 -22.20
N THR A 555 -2.33 25.25 -23.15
CA THR A 555 -1.72 24.49 -24.25
C THR A 555 -0.74 23.46 -23.72
N TRP A 556 0.09 23.82 -22.73
CA TRP A 556 1.07 22.92 -22.14
C TRP A 556 0.41 21.75 -21.40
N LEU A 557 -0.59 22.01 -20.54
CA LEU A 557 -1.35 20.96 -19.86
C LEU A 557 -2.07 20.05 -20.85
N THR A 558 -2.62 20.61 -21.93
CA THR A 558 -3.23 19.84 -23.01
C THR A 558 -2.24 18.88 -23.67
N GLN A 559 -1.00 19.34 -23.92
CA GLN A 559 0.05 18.48 -24.47
C GLN A 559 0.45 17.38 -23.48
N LEU A 560 0.52 17.69 -22.19
CA LEU A 560 0.87 16.73 -21.14
C LEU A 560 -0.11 15.57 -21.06
N VAL A 561 -1.41 15.85 -20.96
CA VAL A 561 -2.45 14.80 -20.90
C VAL A 561 -2.48 13.97 -22.18
N LYS A 562 -2.35 14.63 -23.35
CA LYS A 562 -2.28 13.94 -24.64
C LYS A 562 -1.03 13.07 -24.77
N ALA A 563 0.10 13.50 -24.22
CA ALA A 563 1.33 12.71 -24.22
C ALA A 563 1.15 11.46 -23.37
N ALA A 564 0.67 11.59 -22.13
CA ALA A 564 0.36 10.46 -21.25
C ALA A 564 -0.60 9.46 -21.93
N GLY A 565 -1.66 9.95 -22.57
CA GLY A 565 -2.65 9.13 -23.26
C GLY A 565 -2.16 8.35 -24.49
N LYS A 566 -0.92 8.57 -24.95
CA LYS A 566 -0.29 7.75 -26.01
C LYS A 566 0.26 6.43 -25.49
N HIS A 567 0.44 6.28 -24.17
CA HIS A 567 1.01 5.10 -23.55
C HIS A 567 -0.09 4.19 -23.01
N ALA A 568 0.11 2.87 -23.11
CA ALA A 568 -0.76 1.92 -22.43
C ALA A 568 -0.78 2.20 -20.93
N ASP A 569 -1.97 2.25 -20.34
CA ASP A 569 -2.21 2.62 -18.94
C ASP A 569 -1.80 4.05 -18.53
N GLY A 570 -1.33 4.90 -19.44
CA GLY A 570 -0.87 6.25 -19.10
C GLY A 570 -1.92 7.08 -18.36
N ILE A 571 -3.16 7.12 -18.88
CA ILE A 571 -4.28 7.80 -18.18
C ILE A 571 -4.67 7.08 -16.88
N ASN A 572 -4.64 5.75 -16.87
CA ASN A 572 -5.08 4.94 -15.74
C ASN A 572 -4.11 4.90 -14.57
N LYS A 573 -2.86 5.33 -14.78
CA LYS A 573 -1.80 5.31 -13.76
C LYS A 573 -1.22 6.68 -13.46
N THR A 574 -1.49 7.71 -14.26
CA THR A 574 -0.95 9.05 -14.01
C THR A 574 -1.87 9.88 -13.13
N VAL A 575 -1.34 10.32 -11.99
CA VAL A 575 -1.89 11.39 -11.16
C VAL A 575 -1.33 12.71 -11.69
N PHE A 576 -2.19 13.57 -12.21
CA PHE A 576 -1.78 14.91 -12.65
C PHE A 576 -1.82 15.88 -11.47
N GLU A 577 -0.65 16.30 -11.01
CA GLU A 577 -0.49 17.12 -9.80
C GLU A 577 -0.36 18.61 -10.15
N LEU A 578 -1.39 19.39 -9.84
CA LEU A 578 -1.38 20.83 -10.02
C LEU A 578 -0.66 21.55 -8.88
N GLN A 579 -0.07 22.70 -9.17
CA GLN A 579 0.46 23.58 -8.13
C GLN A 579 -0.64 24.47 -7.53
N ALA A 580 -0.67 24.61 -6.21
CA ALA A 580 -1.54 25.54 -5.49
C ALA A 580 -0.85 26.87 -5.15
N VAL A 581 0.47 26.94 -5.35
CA VAL A 581 1.35 28.09 -5.10
C VAL A 581 2.24 28.29 -6.33
N ASN A 582 2.58 29.54 -6.64
CA ASN A 582 3.64 29.84 -7.59
C ASN A 582 5.00 29.74 -6.89
N TRP A 583 5.76 28.69 -7.15
CA TRP A 583 7.04 28.42 -6.47
C TRP A 583 8.12 29.49 -6.70
N LYS A 584 8.01 30.31 -7.74
CA LYS A 584 8.94 31.41 -7.98
C LYS A 584 8.65 32.63 -7.11
N THR A 585 7.37 32.99 -6.97
CA THR A 585 6.95 34.17 -6.21
C THR A 585 6.55 33.83 -4.77
N GLN A 586 6.36 32.55 -4.46
CA GLN A 586 5.81 32.04 -3.20
C GLN A 586 4.39 32.55 -2.89
N GLU A 587 3.68 33.03 -3.92
CA GLU A 587 2.31 33.54 -3.81
C GLU A 587 1.28 32.44 -4.09
N LYS A 588 0.12 32.55 -3.44
CA LYS A 588 -1.02 31.67 -3.69
C LYS A 588 -1.43 31.74 -5.16
N LEU A 589 -1.68 30.59 -5.79
CA LEU A 589 -2.28 30.60 -7.12
C LEU A 589 -3.73 31.07 -7.02
N PRO A 590 -4.18 32.04 -7.85
CA PRO A 590 -5.56 32.48 -7.85
C PRO A 590 -6.53 31.34 -8.12
N MET A 591 -7.58 31.21 -7.30
CA MET A 591 -8.55 30.11 -7.45
C MET A 591 -9.20 30.00 -8.84
N PRO A 592 -9.56 31.11 -9.53
CA PRO A 592 -10.07 31.00 -10.91
C PRO A 592 -9.08 30.31 -11.87
N THR A 593 -7.78 30.55 -11.69
CA THR A 593 -6.72 29.91 -12.48
C THR A 593 -6.61 28.43 -12.14
N PHE A 594 -6.56 28.09 -10.84
CA PHE A 594 -6.51 26.69 -10.38
C PHE A 594 -7.71 25.88 -10.88
N ILE A 595 -8.92 26.44 -10.77
CA ILE A 595 -10.17 25.80 -11.21
C ILE A 595 -10.17 25.60 -12.74
N ALA A 596 -9.73 26.59 -13.50
CA ALA A 596 -9.65 26.47 -14.97
C ALA A 596 -8.72 25.32 -15.39
N GLN A 597 -7.54 25.20 -14.75
CA GLN A 597 -6.60 24.11 -15.01
C GLN A 597 -7.18 22.74 -14.62
N LEU A 598 -7.85 22.66 -13.47
CA LEU A 598 -8.50 21.44 -13.00
C LEU A 598 -9.59 20.95 -13.95
N GLU A 599 -10.49 21.85 -14.37
CA GLU A 599 -11.57 21.54 -15.31
C GLU A 599 -11.02 21.17 -16.70
N LEU A 600 -9.92 21.80 -17.12
CA LEU A 600 -9.22 21.44 -18.35
C LEU A 600 -8.70 19.98 -18.29
N LEU A 601 -8.02 19.59 -17.20
CA LEU A 601 -7.54 18.21 -17.03
C LEU A 601 -8.67 17.18 -17.11
N LYS A 602 -9.78 17.43 -16.40
CA LYS A 602 -10.97 16.56 -16.46
C LYS A 602 -11.54 16.46 -17.87
N LYS A 603 -11.68 17.59 -18.56
CA LYS A 603 -12.20 17.64 -19.95
C LYS A 603 -11.32 16.83 -20.91
N LEU A 604 -10.02 16.76 -20.65
CA LEU A 604 -9.06 15.98 -21.44
C LEU A 604 -9.04 14.49 -21.06
N GLY A 605 -9.83 14.06 -20.08
CA GLY A 605 -9.94 12.66 -19.65
C GLY A 605 -8.93 12.25 -18.57
N ALA A 606 -8.25 13.19 -17.91
CA ALA A 606 -7.43 12.87 -16.74
C ALA A 606 -8.33 12.38 -15.60
N ILE A 607 -8.12 11.12 -15.19
CA ILE A 607 -8.95 10.50 -14.14
C ILE A 607 -8.36 10.75 -12.75
N HIS A 608 -7.04 10.60 -12.55
CA HIS A 608 -6.40 10.83 -11.25
C HIS A 608 -5.86 12.25 -11.18
N LEU A 609 -6.23 12.99 -10.13
CA LEU A 609 -5.90 14.40 -9.98
C LEU A 609 -5.33 14.64 -8.57
N GLY A 610 -4.29 15.46 -8.50
CA GLY A 610 -3.65 15.86 -7.25
C GLY A 610 -3.34 17.35 -7.23
N TYR A 611 -2.97 17.87 -6.06
CA TYR A 611 -2.36 19.18 -5.95
C TYR A 611 -1.38 19.29 -4.78
N TYR A 612 -0.44 20.25 -4.89
CA TYR A 612 0.53 20.59 -3.85
C TYR A 612 0.80 22.11 -3.79
N PRO A 613 0.91 22.74 -2.60
CA PRO A 613 0.59 22.22 -1.26
C PRO A 613 -0.86 22.46 -0.82
N ASP A 614 -1.35 21.64 0.12
CA ASP A 614 -2.50 22.01 0.94
C ASP A 614 -2.06 22.78 2.19
N ASN A 615 -2.67 23.93 2.43
CA ASN A 615 -2.41 24.73 3.61
C ASN A 615 -3.71 25.14 4.31
N VAL A 616 -4.03 24.42 5.39
CA VAL A 616 -5.24 24.64 6.20
C VAL A 616 -5.33 26.06 6.76
N TYR A 617 -4.23 26.62 7.25
CA TYR A 617 -4.23 27.93 7.93
C TYR A 617 -4.40 29.10 6.96
N LYS A 618 -4.08 28.88 5.69
CA LYS A 618 -4.22 29.86 4.62
C LYS A 618 -5.50 29.66 3.80
N ASP A 619 -6.28 28.60 4.09
CA ASP A 619 -7.38 28.11 3.27
C ASP A 619 -7.00 28.11 1.77
N GLN A 620 -5.86 27.48 1.46
CA GLN A 620 -5.30 27.44 0.10
C GLN A 620 -4.98 25.99 -0.29
N PRO A 621 -5.55 25.49 -1.41
CA PRO A 621 -6.66 26.07 -2.17
C PRO A 621 -7.92 26.26 -1.32
N ARG A 622 -8.82 27.17 -1.70
CA ARG A 622 -10.02 27.46 -0.89
C ARG A 622 -10.92 26.22 -0.76
N LEU A 623 -11.26 25.81 0.46
CA LEU A 623 -11.99 24.56 0.75
C LEU A 623 -13.31 24.47 -0.03
N ALA A 624 -14.09 25.56 -0.05
CA ALA A 624 -15.38 25.59 -0.74
C ALA A 624 -15.25 25.29 -2.25
N ASP A 625 -14.15 25.71 -2.89
CA ASP A 625 -13.91 25.39 -4.30
C ASP A 625 -13.46 23.94 -4.47
N ILE A 626 -12.62 23.41 -3.58
CA ILE A 626 -12.21 22.00 -3.60
C ILE A 626 -13.43 21.09 -3.46
N GLN A 627 -14.36 21.41 -2.56
CA GLN A 627 -15.61 20.67 -2.40
C GLN A 627 -16.47 20.67 -3.66
N HIS A 628 -16.49 21.78 -4.40
CA HIS A 628 -17.33 21.90 -5.59
C HIS A 628 -16.69 21.31 -6.85
N TYR A 629 -15.38 21.50 -7.03
CA TYR A 629 -14.67 21.19 -8.27
C TYR A 629 -13.71 20.01 -8.16
N PHE A 630 -13.29 19.55 -6.99
CA PHE A 630 -12.26 18.49 -6.88
C PHE A 630 -12.78 17.20 -6.26
N SER A 631 -13.72 17.29 -5.32
CA SER A 631 -14.29 16.17 -4.57
C SER A 631 -14.74 14.98 -5.40
N LEU A 632 -14.76 13.80 -4.77
CA LEU A 632 -15.48 12.64 -5.28
C LEU A 632 -16.96 12.77 -4.92
N SER A 633 -17.83 12.26 -5.79
CA SER A 633 -19.25 12.08 -5.47
C SER A 633 -19.38 11.15 -4.26
N VAL A 634 -20.25 11.50 -3.30
CA VAL A 634 -20.46 10.83 -1.99
C VAL A 634 -20.85 9.34 -2.10
N SER A 635 -21.04 8.80 -3.30
CA SER A 635 -21.45 7.42 -3.59
C SER A 635 -20.31 6.47 -4.01
N GLN A 636 -19.03 6.83 -3.81
CA GLN A 636 -17.87 5.98 -4.13
C GLN A 636 -17.12 5.52 -2.89
#